data_AF-A0A7G8PZX1-F1
#
_entry.id   AF-A0A7G8PZX1-F1
#
_cell.length_a   1.000
_cell.length_b   1.000
_cell.length_c   1.000
_cell.angle_alpha   90.00
_cell.angle_beta   90.00
_cell.angle_gamma   90.00
#
_symmetry.space_group_name_H-M   'P 1'
#
loop_
_entity.id
_entity.type
_entity.pdbx_description
1 polymer ?
#
loop_
_entity_poly.entity_id
_entity_poly.type
_entity_poly.pdbx_seq_one_letter_code
_entity_poly.pdbx_strand_id
1 'polypeptide(L)'
;MLNRALTSLFGSRNERVLRQLSKNVARINALEPEFEKLSDDALRAKTDEFKQRVAAGESLDKILPEAFAVVREGAKRVLGMRHYDVQMIGGMVLHSGRIAEMRTGEGKTLVGTLPVYLNALEDKGVHVVTVNDYLARRDSAQMGKLYSFLGLTTGVVWPGMDHADKHAAYAADITYGTNNEFGFDYLRDNMALSKDQRYQRGLHYAIVDEVDSILIDEARTPLIISGPAEDSPQLYIAVNKIVPKMIRQEKEDGSGDYWVDEKQKQVHLSEEGMSHADELLRQAGVIDADSGLYDSKNLAVVHHLNAALRANAIYHRDVDYIVRDGEVVIVDEFTGRTLPGRRWSDGLHQAVEAKEGVPIQRENQTLATVTFQNLFRMYKKLAGMTGTADTEAYEFQQIYGLEVVVIPTHKPMVRQDNPDMVFLGQQAKYRAVIDDIKDCNKRGQPVLVGTTSIEVSELLSDLLRKDKIPHEVLNAKQHEREAQIVAQAGAPGSVTIATNMAGRGTDIVLGGSLEAALAALPETATDADRAKAKAEWKKLHETVLASGGLHIVGTERHESRRIDNQLRGRSGRQGDPGSSRFYLSLEDNLLRIFAGDWVGRWMRMFGMKEEDALEDRMVSRQIEKAQRKVEQHNFDIRKHLLEFDDVANDQRKVIYAQRDELLVVDDVSDTIADIRDDVVTQLVHRYVPADSIDEQWDLAGLDRELEGEFGLSLSLKAWVEQQHEIDDKMVLEHVREAVDQLFKTKEQQIGTETMRQLEKHIMLSVVDNAWKEHLASMDYLRQGIYLRGYAQKQPKQEFKRESFELFSSMLDRIKAEVVQMLARVRIRSEEEVAAMEAEQQRLAERLQRQMLASGGGAPVAALGADAEAVAAGSMAAPVGSPEQDGPRVGRNDPCPCGSGKKYKHCHGQLT
;
A
#
# COMPACT_ATOMS: atom_id res chain seq x y z
N MET A 1 16.04 -11.92 -38.73
CA MET A 1 16.33 -13.30 -39.20
C MET A 1 17.45 -13.97 -38.42
N LEU A 2 18.54 -13.27 -38.06
CA LEU A 2 19.65 -13.80 -37.25
C LEU A 2 19.20 -14.41 -35.89
N ASN A 3 18.35 -13.71 -35.15
CA ASN A 3 17.82 -14.22 -33.86
C ASN A 3 17.02 -15.52 -34.02
N ARG A 4 16.22 -15.70 -35.09
CA ARG A 4 15.48 -16.95 -35.30
C ARG A 4 16.40 -18.12 -35.60
N ALA A 5 17.46 -17.91 -36.39
CA ALA A 5 18.45 -18.93 -36.71
C ALA A 5 19.29 -19.35 -35.48
N LEU A 6 19.68 -18.39 -34.63
CA LEU A 6 20.38 -18.66 -33.38
C LEU A 6 19.50 -19.40 -32.37
N THR A 7 18.24 -19.02 -32.22
CA THR A 7 17.28 -19.73 -31.35
C THR A 7 17.01 -21.16 -31.83
N SER A 8 16.95 -21.42 -33.14
CA SER A 8 16.76 -22.79 -33.67
C SER A 8 17.99 -23.69 -33.49
N LEU A 9 19.20 -23.14 -33.43
CA LEU A 9 20.45 -23.91 -33.29
C LEU A 9 20.84 -24.16 -31.81
N PHE A 10 20.67 -23.17 -30.93
CA PHE A 10 21.10 -23.26 -29.53
C PHE A 10 19.94 -23.44 -28.53
N GLY A 11 18.69 -23.39 -29.00
CA GLY A 11 17.50 -23.29 -28.16
C GLY A 11 17.33 -21.88 -27.59
N SER A 12 16.11 -21.55 -27.14
CA SER A 12 15.87 -20.32 -26.38
C SER A 12 16.64 -20.29 -25.05
N ARG A 13 16.85 -19.11 -24.46
CA ARG A 13 17.38 -18.99 -23.09
C ARG A 13 16.54 -19.81 -22.10
N ASN A 14 15.21 -19.76 -22.25
CA ASN A 14 14.27 -20.53 -21.44
C ASN A 14 14.54 -22.05 -21.54
N GLU A 15 14.67 -22.60 -22.75
CA GLU A 15 14.99 -24.03 -22.95
C GLU A 15 16.30 -24.45 -22.28
N ARG A 16 17.33 -23.60 -22.33
CA ARG A 16 18.62 -23.89 -21.70
C ARG A 16 18.50 -23.97 -20.18
N VAL A 17 17.77 -23.04 -19.56
CA VAL A 17 17.46 -23.06 -18.12
C VAL A 17 16.69 -24.32 -17.75
N LEU A 18 15.64 -24.66 -18.51
CA LEU A 18 14.84 -25.86 -18.26
C LEU A 18 15.68 -27.15 -18.35
N ARG A 19 16.58 -27.27 -19.33
CA ARG A 19 17.49 -28.44 -19.46
C ARG A 19 18.43 -28.57 -18.27
N GLN A 20 18.93 -27.45 -17.73
CA GLN A 20 19.79 -27.47 -16.55
C GLN A 20 19.02 -27.95 -15.32
N LEU A 21 17.82 -27.41 -15.08
CA LEU A 21 16.98 -27.78 -13.95
C LEU A 21 16.46 -29.22 -14.04
N SER A 22 16.20 -29.72 -15.25
CA SER A 22 15.75 -31.11 -15.47
C SER A 22 16.74 -32.16 -14.94
N LYS A 23 18.04 -31.86 -14.89
CA LYS A 23 19.03 -32.75 -14.27
C LYS A 23 18.81 -32.92 -12.77
N ASN A 24 18.42 -31.86 -12.08
CA ASN A 24 18.08 -31.93 -10.66
C ASN A 24 16.75 -32.65 -10.43
N VAL A 25 15.77 -32.51 -11.32
CA VAL A 25 14.53 -33.31 -11.26
C VAL A 25 14.84 -34.80 -11.29
N ALA A 26 15.74 -35.24 -12.18
CA ALA A 26 16.15 -36.65 -12.22
C ALA A 26 16.80 -37.13 -10.91
N ARG A 27 17.60 -36.28 -10.26
CA ARG A 27 18.18 -36.58 -8.93
C ARG A 27 17.11 -36.68 -7.85
N ILE A 28 16.15 -35.75 -7.81
CA ILE A 28 15.03 -35.78 -6.86
C ILE A 28 14.20 -37.05 -7.05
N ASN A 29 13.87 -37.40 -8.30
CA ASN A 29 13.11 -38.60 -8.64
C ASN A 29 13.85 -39.89 -8.23
N ALA A 30 15.17 -39.92 -8.30
CA ALA A 30 15.97 -41.07 -7.86
C ALA A 30 15.94 -41.29 -6.34
N LEU A 31 15.70 -40.25 -5.55
CA LEU A 31 15.60 -40.33 -4.09
C LEU A 31 14.23 -40.84 -3.61
N GLU A 32 13.19 -40.69 -4.42
CA GLU A 32 11.80 -41.01 -4.03
C GLU A 32 11.63 -42.42 -3.41
N PRO A 33 12.19 -43.52 -3.98
CA PRO A 33 12.06 -44.86 -3.39
C PRO A 33 12.74 -45.04 -2.04
N GLU A 34 13.72 -44.19 -1.71
CA GLU A 34 14.41 -44.19 -0.41
C GLU A 34 13.56 -43.45 0.63
N PHE A 35 13.00 -42.30 0.25
CA PHE A 35 12.18 -41.47 1.14
C PHE A 35 10.80 -42.08 1.42
N GLU A 36 10.22 -42.81 0.45
CA GLU A 36 8.99 -43.59 0.66
C GLU A 36 9.11 -44.61 1.79
N LYS A 37 10.33 -45.13 2.06
CA LYS A 37 10.58 -46.13 3.11
C LYS A 37 10.77 -45.52 4.49
N LEU A 38 10.97 -44.21 4.59
CA LEU A 38 11.15 -43.53 5.87
C LEU A 38 9.84 -43.54 6.67
N SER A 39 9.94 -43.72 7.99
CA SER A 39 8.81 -43.43 8.89
C SER A 39 8.53 -41.93 8.92
N ASP A 40 7.35 -41.54 9.41
CA ASP A 40 6.99 -40.12 9.56
C ASP A 40 7.99 -39.38 10.45
N ASP A 41 8.41 -39.99 11.57
CA ASP A 41 9.44 -39.43 12.46
C ASP A 41 10.79 -39.27 11.77
N ALA A 42 11.20 -40.26 10.96
CA ALA A 42 12.46 -40.20 10.23
C ALA A 42 12.44 -39.14 9.12
N LEU A 43 11.29 -38.95 8.48
CA LEU A 43 11.09 -37.92 7.47
C LEU A 43 11.10 -36.52 8.09
N ARG A 44 10.45 -36.34 9.24
CA ARG A 44 10.49 -35.09 10.03
C ARG A 44 11.90 -34.79 10.55
N ALA A 45 12.64 -35.79 11.03
CA ALA A 45 14.00 -35.63 11.53
C ALA A 45 14.99 -35.11 10.47
N LYS A 46 14.67 -35.23 9.16
CA LYS A 46 15.45 -34.61 8.09
C LYS A 46 15.51 -33.10 8.20
N THR A 47 14.50 -32.44 8.76
CA THR A 47 14.51 -30.99 8.95
C THR A 47 15.60 -30.55 9.91
N ASP A 48 15.75 -31.23 11.05
CA ASP A 48 16.82 -30.95 12.00
C ASP A 48 18.20 -31.26 11.42
N GLU A 49 18.33 -32.37 10.69
CA GLU A 49 19.56 -32.73 9.95
C GLU A 49 19.96 -31.63 8.97
N PHE A 50 19.00 -31.11 8.18
CA PHE A 50 19.29 -30.06 7.22
C PHE A 50 19.58 -28.72 7.88
N LYS A 51 18.85 -28.32 8.94
CA LYS A 51 19.16 -27.09 9.70
C LYS A 51 20.60 -27.15 10.26
N GLN A 52 21.04 -28.29 10.78
CA GLN A 52 22.42 -28.50 11.24
C GLN A 52 23.45 -28.39 10.10
N ARG A 53 23.18 -28.99 8.93
CA ARG A 53 24.06 -28.91 7.75
C ARG A 53 24.18 -27.47 7.21
N VAL A 54 23.07 -26.73 7.18
CA VAL A 54 23.07 -25.30 6.81
C VAL A 54 23.86 -24.47 7.81
N ALA A 55 23.65 -24.69 9.12
CA ALA A 55 24.42 -24.02 10.17
C ALA A 55 25.93 -24.34 10.10
N ALA A 56 26.29 -25.54 9.63
CA ALA A 56 27.68 -25.93 9.37
C ALA A 56 28.27 -25.35 8.06
N GLY A 57 27.49 -24.56 7.30
CA GLY A 57 27.95 -23.85 6.10
C GLY A 57 27.66 -24.56 4.78
N GLU A 58 26.89 -25.65 4.75
CA GLU A 58 26.43 -26.25 3.51
C GLU A 58 25.38 -25.37 2.82
N SER A 59 25.53 -25.10 1.52
CA SER A 59 24.61 -24.23 0.79
C SER A 59 23.26 -24.91 0.54
N LEU A 60 22.18 -24.10 0.53
CA LEU A 60 20.83 -24.57 0.21
C LEU A 60 20.77 -25.30 -1.14
N ASP A 61 21.51 -24.85 -2.15
CA ASP A 61 21.58 -25.50 -3.47
C ASP A 61 22.05 -26.96 -3.43
N LYS A 62 22.95 -27.31 -2.47
CA LYS A 62 23.43 -28.69 -2.31
C LYS A 62 22.38 -29.57 -1.65
N ILE A 63 21.66 -29.03 -0.66
CA ILE A 63 20.60 -29.70 0.09
C ILE A 63 19.32 -29.84 -0.74
N LEU A 64 19.11 -28.95 -1.72
CA LEU A 64 17.89 -28.82 -2.52
C LEU A 64 17.31 -30.16 -3.00
N PRO A 65 18.08 -31.10 -3.60
CA PRO A 65 17.49 -32.35 -4.10
C PRO A 65 16.89 -33.21 -2.97
N GLU A 66 17.55 -33.28 -1.82
CA GLU A 66 17.10 -34.04 -0.65
C GLU A 66 15.89 -33.34 0.00
N ALA A 67 15.98 -32.02 0.19
CA ALA A 67 14.89 -31.21 0.74
C ALA A 67 13.62 -31.29 -0.13
N PHE A 68 13.74 -31.21 -1.45
CA PHE A 68 12.58 -31.33 -2.34
C PHE A 68 11.97 -32.74 -2.35
N ALA A 69 12.79 -33.78 -2.17
CA ALA A 69 12.30 -35.14 -1.99
C ALA A 69 11.52 -35.30 -0.67
N VAL A 70 12.01 -34.72 0.43
CA VAL A 70 11.30 -34.67 1.73
C VAL A 70 9.93 -34.01 1.57
N VAL A 71 9.90 -32.82 0.96
CA VAL A 71 8.66 -32.05 0.79
C VAL A 71 7.67 -32.79 -0.10
N ARG A 72 8.14 -33.42 -1.20
CA ARG A 72 7.29 -34.24 -2.07
C ARG A 72 6.64 -35.39 -1.30
N GLU A 73 7.45 -36.14 -0.56
CA GLU A 73 6.95 -37.30 0.19
C GLU A 73 6.00 -36.86 1.32
N GLY A 74 6.32 -35.78 2.02
CA GLY A 74 5.43 -35.16 3.00
C GLY A 74 4.10 -34.73 2.38
N ALA A 75 4.12 -34.07 1.22
CA ALA A 75 2.90 -33.64 0.53
C ALA A 75 2.05 -34.83 0.07
N LYS A 76 2.69 -35.92 -0.39
CA LYS A 76 2.01 -37.17 -0.75
C LYS A 76 1.31 -37.80 0.45
N ARG A 77 1.95 -37.81 1.64
CA ARG A 77 1.37 -38.37 2.87
C ARG A 77 0.26 -37.51 3.47
N VAL A 78 0.49 -36.20 3.58
CA VAL A 78 -0.38 -35.28 4.32
C VAL A 78 -1.50 -34.73 3.45
N LEU A 79 -1.20 -34.38 2.19
CA LEU A 79 -2.14 -33.74 1.27
C LEU A 79 -2.68 -34.70 0.21
N GLY A 80 -2.10 -35.90 0.08
CA GLY A 80 -2.45 -36.84 -1.00
C GLY A 80 -1.98 -36.38 -2.38
N MET A 81 -1.07 -35.38 -2.44
CA MET A 81 -0.64 -34.76 -3.69
C MET A 81 0.86 -34.96 -3.89
N ARG A 82 1.23 -35.66 -4.96
CA ARG A 82 2.62 -35.81 -5.39
C ARG A 82 2.99 -34.69 -6.35
N HIS A 83 4.06 -33.94 -6.05
CA HIS A 83 4.56 -32.92 -6.98
C HIS A 83 4.99 -33.51 -8.33
N TYR A 84 4.53 -32.90 -9.43
CA TYR A 84 4.95 -33.21 -10.79
C TYR A 84 6.37 -32.71 -11.09
N ASP A 85 7.00 -33.26 -12.12
CA ASP A 85 8.33 -32.83 -12.56
C ASP A 85 8.38 -31.35 -12.94
N VAL A 86 7.33 -30.84 -13.59
CA VAL A 86 7.20 -29.41 -13.93
C VAL A 86 7.06 -28.53 -12.68
N GLN A 87 6.43 -29.04 -11.62
CA GLN A 87 6.32 -28.35 -10.34
C GLN A 87 7.66 -28.30 -9.60
N MET A 88 8.48 -29.34 -9.72
CA MET A 88 9.87 -29.32 -9.21
C MET A 88 10.71 -28.25 -9.90
N ILE A 89 10.57 -28.10 -11.23
CA ILE A 89 11.24 -27.03 -11.96
C ILE A 89 10.75 -25.66 -11.46
N GLY A 90 9.43 -25.49 -11.32
CA GLY A 90 8.85 -24.26 -10.74
C GLY A 90 9.42 -23.92 -9.37
N GLY A 91 9.51 -24.90 -8.46
CA GLY A 91 10.10 -24.71 -7.13
C GLY A 91 11.57 -24.31 -7.16
N MET A 92 12.36 -24.90 -8.08
CA MET A 92 13.76 -24.52 -8.27
C MET A 92 13.92 -23.10 -8.85
N VAL A 93 13.05 -22.70 -9.78
CA VAL A 93 13.01 -21.34 -10.32
C VAL A 93 12.72 -20.34 -9.20
N LEU A 94 11.72 -20.60 -8.38
CA LEU A 94 11.40 -19.76 -7.22
C LEU A 94 12.58 -19.65 -6.24
N HIS A 95 13.23 -20.77 -5.91
CA HIS A 95 14.41 -20.77 -5.03
C HIS A 95 15.55 -19.91 -5.58
N SER A 96 15.72 -19.89 -6.91
CA SER A 96 16.77 -19.11 -7.60
C SER A 96 16.52 -17.59 -7.67
N GLY A 97 15.45 -17.09 -7.06
CA GLY A 97 15.11 -15.66 -7.07
C GLY A 97 14.57 -15.20 -8.42
N ARG A 98 13.69 -16.01 -9.03
CA ARG A 98 13.12 -15.76 -10.37
C ARG A 98 11.60 -15.92 -10.35
N ILE A 99 10.97 -15.51 -11.44
CA ILE A 99 9.53 -15.70 -11.63
C ILE A 99 9.26 -17.02 -12.36
N ALA A 100 8.48 -17.90 -11.73
CA ALA A 100 7.97 -19.11 -12.36
C ALA A 100 6.63 -18.82 -13.03
N GLU A 101 6.61 -18.74 -14.36
CA GLU A 101 5.34 -18.69 -15.10
C GLU A 101 4.78 -20.10 -15.25
N MET A 102 3.69 -20.36 -14.53
CA MET A 102 2.95 -21.62 -14.52
C MET A 102 1.48 -21.35 -14.72
N ARG A 103 0.89 -21.95 -15.77
CA ARG A 103 -0.52 -21.76 -16.10
C ARG A 103 -1.44 -22.12 -14.94
N THR A 104 -2.61 -21.50 -14.89
CA THR A 104 -3.60 -21.74 -13.84
C THR A 104 -4.01 -23.23 -13.81
N GLY A 105 -4.10 -23.81 -12.62
CA GLY A 105 -4.36 -25.24 -12.44
C GLY A 105 -3.11 -26.14 -12.50
N GLU A 106 -1.89 -25.59 -12.67
CA GLU A 106 -0.64 -26.36 -12.53
C GLU A 106 -0.20 -26.54 -11.06
N GLY A 107 -1.00 -26.09 -10.09
CA GLY A 107 -0.74 -26.29 -8.66
C GLY A 107 0.27 -25.32 -8.04
N LYS A 108 0.18 -24.01 -8.36
CA LYS A 108 1.10 -22.95 -7.88
C LYS A 108 1.27 -22.94 -6.35
N THR A 109 0.18 -23.04 -5.59
CA THR A 109 0.24 -23.09 -4.12
C THR A 109 1.08 -24.26 -3.62
N LEU A 110 0.94 -25.46 -4.22
CA LEU A 110 1.74 -26.63 -3.89
C LEU A 110 3.20 -26.47 -4.32
N VAL A 111 3.47 -25.83 -5.47
CA VAL A 111 4.83 -25.53 -5.95
C VAL A 111 5.58 -24.66 -4.94
N GLY A 112 4.91 -23.67 -4.36
CA GLY A 112 5.49 -22.76 -3.36
C GLY A 112 6.05 -23.48 -2.13
N THR A 113 5.50 -24.64 -1.75
CA THR A 113 5.96 -25.39 -0.57
C THR A 113 7.42 -25.84 -0.66
N LEU A 114 7.92 -26.13 -1.87
CA LEU A 114 9.27 -26.60 -2.12
C LEU A 114 10.33 -25.54 -1.74
N PRO A 115 10.34 -24.33 -2.34
CA PRO A 115 11.27 -23.28 -1.95
C PRO A 115 10.97 -22.72 -0.56
N VAL A 116 9.72 -22.67 -0.10
CA VAL A 116 9.42 -22.17 1.25
C VAL A 116 10.11 -23.05 2.30
N TYR A 117 9.93 -24.36 2.24
CA TYR A 117 10.60 -25.29 3.15
C TYR A 117 12.12 -25.15 3.09
N LEU A 118 12.71 -25.17 1.88
CA LEU A 118 14.17 -25.10 1.71
C LEU A 118 14.76 -23.81 2.31
N ASN A 119 14.12 -22.67 2.13
CA ASN A 119 14.64 -21.38 2.60
C ASN A 119 14.32 -21.11 4.08
N ALA A 120 13.29 -21.76 4.62
CA ALA A 120 13.01 -21.74 6.06
C ALA A 120 14.10 -22.44 6.89
N LEU A 121 14.90 -23.33 6.28
CA LEU A 121 16.02 -24.01 6.95
C LEU A 121 17.13 -23.06 7.43
N GLU A 122 17.16 -21.81 6.95
CA GLU A 122 18.10 -20.80 7.42
C GLU A 122 17.67 -20.12 8.73
N ASP A 123 16.47 -20.40 9.25
CA ASP A 123 15.93 -19.84 10.50
C ASP A 123 15.78 -18.30 10.53
N LYS A 124 15.90 -17.66 9.36
CA LYS A 124 15.61 -16.22 9.13
C LYS A 124 14.20 -15.99 8.60
N GLY A 125 13.51 -17.11 8.36
CA GLY A 125 12.20 -17.35 7.79
C GLY A 125 11.78 -16.64 6.51
N VAL A 126 10.53 -16.91 6.12
CA VAL A 126 10.05 -16.75 4.74
C VAL A 126 8.68 -16.08 4.71
N HIS A 127 8.53 -15.04 3.91
CA HIS A 127 7.24 -14.38 3.66
C HIS A 127 6.59 -14.92 2.40
N VAL A 128 5.35 -15.39 2.51
CA VAL A 128 4.52 -15.81 1.38
C VAL A 128 3.42 -14.79 1.19
N VAL A 129 3.49 -14.03 0.10
CA VAL A 129 2.60 -12.92 -0.19
C VAL A 129 1.50 -13.39 -1.12
N THR A 130 0.25 -13.08 -0.75
CA THR A 130 -0.95 -13.39 -1.53
C THR A 130 -1.74 -12.12 -1.82
N VAL A 131 -2.73 -12.21 -2.70
CA VAL A 131 -3.52 -11.05 -3.17
C VAL A 131 -4.53 -10.57 -2.13
N ASN A 132 -4.99 -11.43 -1.21
CA ASN A 132 -5.97 -11.07 -0.19
C ASN A 132 -5.88 -11.96 1.06
N ASP A 133 -6.46 -11.49 2.15
CA ASP A 133 -6.38 -12.16 3.46
C ASP A 133 -7.05 -13.53 3.47
N TYR A 134 -8.10 -13.73 2.66
CA TYR A 134 -8.75 -15.03 2.54
C TYR A 134 -7.79 -16.09 1.98
N LEU A 135 -7.06 -15.77 0.91
CA LEU A 135 -6.06 -16.67 0.34
C LEU A 135 -4.89 -16.89 1.31
N ALA A 136 -4.42 -15.84 1.99
CA ALA A 136 -3.37 -15.96 3.00
C ALA A 136 -3.77 -16.95 4.12
N ARG A 137 -4.99 -16.82 4.66
CA ARG A 137 -5.53 -17.70 5.71
C ARG A 137 -5.78 -19.12 5.23
N ARG A 138 -6.37 -19.27 4.03
CA ARG A 138 -6.62 -20.58 3.43
C ARG A 138 -5.32 -21.34 3.17
N ASP A 139 -4.36 -20.69 2.51
CA ASP A 139 -3.13 -21.34 2.07
C ASP A 139 -2.20 -21.62 3.25
N SER A 140 -2.13 -20.72 4.24
CA SER A 140 -1.41 -21.00 5.50
C SER A 140 -2.01 -22.16 6.26
N ALA A 141 -3.34 -22.27 6.36
CA ALA A 141 -3.99 -23.39 7.02
C ALA A 141 -3.81 -24.72 6.26
N GLN A 142 -3.86 -24.69 4.93
CA GLN A 142 -3.76 -25.90 4.11
C GLN A 142 -2.31 -26.39 4.00
N MET A 143 -1.37 -25.51 3.62
CA MET A 143 0.04 -25.85 3.47
C MET A 143 0.74 -25.96 4.83
N GLY A 144 0.25 -25.26 5.86
CA GLY A 144 0.71 -25.38 7.25
C GLY A 144 0.65 -26.80 7.80
N LYS A 145 -0.29 -27.64 7.33
CA LYS A 145 -0.34 -29.07 7.68
C LYS A 145 0.94 -29.80 7.26
N LEU A 146 1.43 -29.50 6.05
CA LEU A 146 2.67 -30.06 5.52
C LEU A 146 3.88 -29.53 6.28
N TYR A 147 3.96 -28.21 6.50
CA TYR A 147 5.07 -27.60 7.22
C TYR A 147 5.16 -28.12 8.67
N SER A 148 4.03 -28.19 9.37
CA SER A 148 3.94 -28.73 10.73
C SER A 148 4.33 -30.20 10.81
N PHE A 149 3.91 -31.02 9.84
CA PHE A 149 4.33 -32.42 9.72
C PHE A 149 5.85 -32.54 9.56
N LEU A 150 6.47 -31.63 8.80
CA LEU A 150 7.91 -31.52 8.64
C LEU A 150 8.59 -30.70 9.75
N GLY A 151 7.91 -30.39 10.86
CA GLY A 151 8.52 -29.73 12.02
C GLY A 151 8.77 -28.22 11.89
N LEU A 152 8.23 -27.54 10.88
CA LEU A 152 8.27 -26.08 10.75
C LEU A 152 6.98 -25.43 11.27
N THR A 153 7.08 -24.18 11.71
CA THR A 153 5.98 -23.35 12.16
C THR A 153 5.44 -22.45 11.05
N THR A 154 4.15 -22.13 11.08
CA THR A 154 3.50 -21.26 10.08
C THR A 154 2.60 -20.25 10.79
N GLY A 155 2.84 -18.96 10.51
CA GLY A 155 2.02 -17.83 10.94
C GLY A 155 1.25 -17.22 9.77
N VAL A 156 0.21 -16.45 10.08
CA VAL A 156 -0.51 -15.62 9.11
C VAL A 156 -0.81 -14.27 9.73
N VAL A 157 -0.62 -13.19 8.98
CA VAL A 157 -0.89 -11.82 9.40
C VAL A 157 -2.06 -11.24 8.62
N TRP A 158 -2.87 -10.41 9.28
CA TRP A 158 -4.03 -9.73 8.68
C TRP A 158 -4.33 -8.40 9.39
N PRO A 159 -5.13 -7.51 8.78
CA PRO A 159 -5.45 -6.21 9.35
C PRO A 159 -6.19 -6.30 10.69
N GLY A 160 -5.79 -5.49 11.67
CA GLY A 160 -6.45 -5.43 12.99
C GLY A 160 -6.13 -6.61 13.93
N MET A 161 -5.12 -7.42 13.62
CA MET A 161 -4.60 -8.45 14.52
C MET A 161 -3.96 -7.82 15.76
N ASP A 162 -4.12 -8.45 16.93
CA ASP A 162 -3.51 -8.00 18.18
C ASP A 162 -1.97 -8.00 18.07
N HIS A 163 -1.33 -7.10 18.83
CA HIS A 163 0.12 -6.90 18.78
C HIS A 163 0.90 -8.19 19.07
N ALA A 164 0.54 -8.89 20.15
CA ALA A 164 1.25 -10.10 20.59
C ALA A 164 1.10 -11.24 19.59
N ASP A 165 -0.11 -11.42 19.06
CA ASP A 165 -0.42 -12.45 18.06
C ASP A 165 0.35 -12.19 16.76
N LYS A 166 0.42 -10.93 16.33
CA LYS A 166 1.14 -10.55 15.12
C LYS A 166 2.65 -10.75 15.27
N HIS A 167 3.22 -10.38 16.41
CA HIS A 167 4.62 -10.64 16.71
C HIS A 167 4.94 -12.14 16.64
N ALA A 168 4.09 -12.99 17.22
CA ALA A 168 4.23 -14.44 17.15
C ALA A 168 4.12 -14.98 15.70
N ALA A 169 3.26 -14.40 14.87
CA ALA A 169 3.10 -14.80 13.47
C ALA A 169 4.35 -14.50 12.62
N TYR A 170 5.06 -13.40 12.88
CA TYR A 170 6.33 -13.07 12.22
C TYR A 170 7.52 -13.87 12.77
N ALA A 171 7.45 -14.32 14.03
CA ALA A 171 8.45 -15.18 14.64
C ALA A 171 8.47 -16.61 14.06
N ALA A 172 7.39 -17.06 13.42
CA ALA A 172 7.30 -18.38 12.78
C ALA A 172 8.36 -18.55 11.67
N ASP A 173 8.69 -19.79 11.31
CA ASP A 173 9.59 -20.09 10.18
C ASP A 173 9.02 -19.55 8.86
N ILE A 174 7.69 -19.54 8.73
CA ILE A 174 6.96 -19.15 7.52
C ILE A 174 5.81 -18.22 7.92
N THR A 175 5.68 -17.08 7.25
CA THR A 175 4.60 -16.11 7.50
C THR A 175 3.85 -15.84 6.21
N TYR A 176 2.54 -16.10 6.20
CA TYR A 176 1.63 -15.74 5.11
C TYR A 176 1.01 -14.36 5.37
N GLY A 177 0.76 -13.60 4.32
CA GLY A 177 0.10 -12.31 4.43
C GLY A 177 -0.20 -11.70 3.07
N THR A 178 -0.72 -10.48 3.09
CA THR A 178 -0.89 -9.67 1.88
C THR A 178 0.24 -8.67 1.73
N ASN A 179 0.47 -8.19 0.51
CA ASN A 179 1.42 -7.11 0.22
C ASN A 179 1.12 -5.86 1.06
N ASN A 180 -0.16 -5.50 1.21
CA ASN A 180 -0.60 -4.41 2.05
C ASN A 180 -0.18 -4.63 3.50
N GLU A 181 -0.48 -5.79 4.08
CA GLU A 181 -0.16 -6.04 5.49
C GLU A 181 1.34 -6.02 5.75
N PHE A 182 2.14 -6.71 4.93
CA PHE A 182 3.61 -6.66 5.05
C PHE A 182 4.15 -5.24 4.89
N GLY A 183 3.59 -4.45 3.99
CA GLY A 183 4.02 -3.08 3.77
C GLY A 183 3.64 -2.13 4.90
N PHE A 184 2.41 -2.20 5.40
CA PHE A 184 1.98 -1.38 6.55
C PHE A 184 2.67 -1.81 7.85
N ASP A 185 2.93 -3.10 8.06
CA ASP A 185 3.73 -3.57 9.19
C ASP A 185 5.17 -3.06 9.10
N TYR A 186 5.77 -3.07 7.91
CA TYR A 186 7.07 -2.44 7.68
C TYR A 186 7.05 -0.94 8.02
N LEU A 187 6.03 -0.20 7.57
CA LEU A 187 5.92 1.23 7.88
C LEU A 187 5.72 1.46 9.39
N ARG A 188 4.88 0.66 10.06
CA ARG A 188 4.65 0.73 11.52
C ARG A 188 5.92 0.42 12.33
N ASP A 189 6.70 -0.58 11.92
CA ASP A 189 7.95 -0.94 12.59
C ASP A 189 9.00 0.18 12.52
N ASN A 190 8.99 0.96 11.44
CA ASN A 190 9.84 2.14 11.27
C ASN A 190 9.29 3.38 11.99
N MET A 191 8.09 3.32 12.56
CA MET A 191 7.50 4.33 13.45
C MET A 191 7.50 3.88 14.92
N ALA A 192 7.89 2.64 15.22
CA ALA A 192 7.92 2.10 16.58
C ALA A 192 8.90 2.85 17.48
N LEU A 193 8.51 3.14 18.73
CA LEU A 193 9.31 3.90 19.69
C LEU A 193 10.34 3.04 20.42
N SER A 194 10.14 1.73 20.41
CA SER A 194 11.03 0.74 21.02
C SER A 194 11.11 -0.51 20.14
N LYS A 195 12.16 -1.30 20.37
CA LYS A 195 12.38 -2.55 19.64
C LYS A 195 11.26 -3.57 19.85
N ASP A 196 10.71 -3.66 21.07
CA ASP A 196 9.66 -4.61 21.43
C ASP A 196 8.30 -4.29 20.79
N GLN A 197 8.12 -3.08 20.28
CA GLN A 197 6.91 -2.68 19.56
C GLN A 197 6.93 -3.11 18.09
N ARG A 198 8.05 -3.59 17.56
CA ARG A 198 8.15 -4.06 16.17
C ARG A 198 7.53 -5.43 16.00
N TYR A 199 6.93 -5.67 14.84
CA TYR A 199 6.34 -6.96 14.47
C TYR A 199 7.31 -7.81 13.65
N GLN A 200 7.90 -7.21 12.62
CA GLN A 200 8.68 -7.94 11.63
C GLN A 200 10.09 -8.24 12.13
N ARG A 201 10.63 -9.34 11.60
CA ARG A 201 12.07 -9.58 11.57
C ARG A 201 12.67 -9.09 10.25
N GLY A 202 13.95 -9.36 10.02
CA GLY A 202 14.62 -8.98 8.77
C GLY A 202 13.95 -9.55 7.51
N LEU A 203 13.90 -8.74 6.45
CA LEU A 203 13.34 -9.09 5.14
C LEU A 203 14.26 -10.06 4.38
N HIS A 204 14.10 -11.37 4.66
CA HIS A 204 15.00 -12.40 4.14
C HIS A 204 14.60 -12.92 2.76
N TYR A 205 13.48 -13.65 2.67
CA TYR A 205 12.97 -14.22 1.42
C TYR A 205 11.48 -13.97 1.28
N ALA A 206 11.07 -13.40 0.15
CA ALA A 206 9.67 -13.26 -0.23
C ALA A 206 9.34 -14.10 -1.47
N ILE A 207 8.25 -14.85 -1.40
CA ILE A 207 7.59 -15.44 -2.57
C ILE A 207 6.27 -14.73 -2.77
N VAL A 208 6.13 -14.07 -3.91
CA VAL A 208 4.92 -13.36 -4.29
C VAL A 208 4.07 -14.27 -5.18
N ASP A 209 2.96 -14.79 -4.65
CA ASP A 209 1.94 -15.40 -5.49
C ASP A 209 1.22 -14.33 -6.29
N GLU A 210 0.83 -14.66 -7.51
CA GLU A 210 0.20 -13.72 -8.44
C GLU A 210 1.03 -12.44 -8.63
N VAL A 211 2.34 -12.63 -8.81
CA VAL A 211 3.37 -11.57 -8.83
C VAL A 211 3.07 -10.44 -9.82
N ASP A 212 2.42 -10.75 -10.93
CA ASP A 212 2.03 -9.77 -11.93
C ASP A 212 0.93 -8.82 -11.46
N SER A 213 0.03 -9.26 -10.60
CA SER A 213 -0.91 -8.30 -10.02
C SER A 213 -0.31 -7.49 -8.88
N ILE A 214 0.47 -8.12 -8.02
CA ILE A 214 1.02 -7.42 -6.86
C ILE A 214 2.09 -6.41 -7.28
N LEU A 215 3.04 -6.83 -8.13
CA LEU A 215 4.21 -6.02 -8.49
C LEU A 215 4.02 -5.14 -9.73
N ILE A 216 2.89 -5.27 -10.45
CA ILE A 216 2.56 -4.45 -11.64
C ILE A 216 1.22 -3.74 -11.46
N ASP A 217 0.12 -4.46 -11.24
CA ASP A 217 -1.23 -3.87 -11.16
C ASP A 217 -1.44 -3.02 -9.90
N GLU A 218 -1.02 -3.52 -8.74
CA GLU A 218 -1.17 -2.85 -7.44
C GLU A 218 -0.02 -1.88 -7.16
N ALA A 219 1.12 -2.08 -7.81
CA ALA A 219 2.30 -1.20 -7.75
C ALA A 219 2.12 0.17 -8.42
N ARG A 220 0.87 0.59 -8.65
CA ARG A 220 0.50 1.93 -9.16
C ARG A 220 0.39 2.97 -8.05
N THR A 221 0.06 2.56 -6.84
CA THR A 221 -0.15 3.46 -5.70
C THR A 221 0.81 3.09 -4.57
N PRO A 222 1.53 4.05 -3.97
CA PRO A 222 2.35 3.80 -2.80
C PRO A 222 1.48 3.47 -1.58
N LEU A 223 2.08 2.79 -0.60
CA LEU A 223 1.52 2.65 0.74
C LEU A 223 1.88 3.89 1.55
N ILE A 224 0.87 4.52 2.15
CA ILE A 224 1.03 5.75 2.91
C ILE A 224 0.33 5.59 4.26
N ILE A 225 1.03 5.90 5.34
CA ILE A 225 0.44 6.18 6.65
C ILE A 225 0.37 7.69 6.78
N SER A 226 -0.84 8.21 6.94
CA SER A 226 -1.08 9.63 7.18
C SER A 226 -1.54 9.88 8.61
N GLY A 227 -1.19 11.04 9.15
CA GLY A 227 -1.68 11.52 10.43
C GLY A 227 -2.05 13.01 10.35
N PRO A 228 -2.77 13.54 11.35
CA PRO A 228 -3.11 14.95 11.37
C PRO A 228 -1.82 15.79 11.43
N ALA A 229 -1.73 16.79 10.56
CA ALA A 229 -0.67 17.78 10.59
C ALA A 229 -0.79 18.63 11.87
N GLU A 230 0.35 19.05 12.42
CA GLU A 230 0.40 20.01 13.52
C GLU A 230 0.24 21.46 13.03
N ASP A 231 0.31 21.68 11.72
CA ASP A 231 0.27 22.99 11.10
C ASP A 231 -1.01 23.78 11.38
N SER A 232 -0.79 25.06 11.63
CA SER A 232 -1.85 26.03 11.86
C SER A 232 -2.56 26.36 10.53
N PRO A 233 -3.91 26.32 10.45
CA PRO A 233 -4.67 26.71 9.26
C PRO A 233 -4.46 28.17 8.81
N GLN A 234 -3.66 28.95 9.52
CA GLN A 234 -3.37 30.35 9.23
C GLN A 234 -2.76 30.57 7.85
N LEU A 235 -1.92 29.64 7.35
CA LEU A 235 -1.29 29.79 6.04
C LEU A 235 -2.33 29.79 4.92
N TYR A 236 -3.32 28.89 4.96
CA TYR A 236 -4.47 28.90 4.03
C TYR A 236 -5.20 30.23 4.02
N ILE A 237 -5.46 30.79 5.21
CA ILE A 237 -6.16 32.07 5.36
C ILE A 237 -5.33 33.20 4.77
N ALA A 238 -4.01 33.22 5.05
CA ALA A 238 -3.10 34.24 4.56
C ALA A 238 -2.99 34.22 3.03
N VAL A 239 -2.78 33.03 2.45
CA VAL A 239 -2.64 32.84 1.00
C VAL A 239 -3.96 33.09 0.27
N ASN A 240 -5.09 32.63 0.80
CA ASN A 240 -6.40 32.86 0.17
C ASN A 240 -6.77 34.36 0.11
N LYS A 241 -6.26 35.21 1.00
CA LYS A 241 -6.44 36.68 0.91
C LYS A 241 -5.70 37.33 -0.25
N ILE A 242 -4.70 36.65 -0.80
CA ILE A 242 -3.85 37.14 -1.89
C ILE A 242 -4.47 36.81 -3.24
N VAL A 243 -5.05 35.62 -3.39
CA VAL A 243 -5.59 35.12 -4.66
C VAL A 243 -6.56 36.08 -5.38
N PRO A 244 -7.50 36.77 -4.70
CA PRO A 244 -8.40 37.74 -5.35
C PRO A 244 -7.70 38.95 -5.97
N LYS A 245 -6.44 39.23 -5.59
CA LYS A 245 -5.63 40.32 -6.15
C LYS A 245 -4.91 39.91 -7.44
N MET A 246 -4.93 38.62 -7.78
CA MET A 246 -4.31 38.08 -8.98
C MET A 246 -5.28 38.10 -10.17
N ILE A 247 -4.77 38.38 -11.36
CA ILE A 247 -5.52 38.59 -12.59
C ILE A 247 -5.53 37.29 -13.41
N ARG A 248 -6.73 36.77 -13.72
CA ARG A 248 -6.88 35.60 -14.61
C ARG A 248 -6.67 36.00 -16.07
N GLN A 249 -5.85 35.24 -16.79
CA GLN A 249 -5.67 35.34 -18.23
C GLN A 249 -6.84 34.70 -18.99
N GLU A 250 -7.23 35.28 -20.13
CA GLU A 250 -8.26 34.71 -21.02
C GLU A 250 -7.73 33.55 -21.89
N LYS A 251 -6.42 33.54 -22.17
CA LYS A 251 -5.72 32.54 -23.00
C LYS A 251 -4.32 32.29 -22.43
N GLU A 252 -3.73 31.15 -22.78
CA GLU A 252 -2.38 30.74 -22.33
C GLU A 252 -1.30 31.80 -22.61
N ASP A 253 -1.32 32.42 -23.80
CA ASP A 253 -0.38 33.50 -24.17
C ASP A 253 -0.92 34.92 -23.88
N GLY A 254 -1.84 35.05 -22.90
CA GLY A 254 -2.48 36.31 -22.54
C GLY A 254 -1.71 37.14 -21.52
N SER A 255 -2.11 38.41 -21.33
CA SER A 255 -1.64 39.23 -20.20
C SER A 255 -2.43 38.88 -18.94
N GLY A 256 -1.74 38.80 -17.79
CA GLY A 256 -2.32 38.44 -16.50
C GLY A 256 -1.45 37.44 -15.74
N ASP A 257 -1.88 37.06 -14.55
CA ASP A 257 -1.07 36.32 -13.58
C ASP A 257 -1.19 34.79 -13.71
N TYR A 258 -2.35 34.27 -14.11
CA TYR A 258 -2.55 32.82 -14.22
C TYR A 258 -3.60 32.45 -15.27
N TRP A 259 -3.49 31.27 -15.88
CA TRP A 259 -4.52 30.68 -16.74
C TRP A 259 -5.03 29.36 -16.19
N VAL A 260 -6.20 28.94 -16.66
CA VAL A 260 -6.92 27.77 -16.17
C VAL A 260 -7.08 26.75 -17.30
N ASP A 261 -6.62 25.52 -17.08
CA ASP A 261 -6.98 24.37 -17.92
C ASP A 261 -8.21 23.68 -17.30
N GLU A 262 -9.39 24.00 -17.83
CA GLU A 262 -10.66 23.43 -17.36
C GLU A 262 -10.79 21.93 -17.66
N LYS A 263 -10.10 21.40 -18.69
CA LYS A 263 -10.14 19.97 -19.01
C LYS A 263 -9.37 19.15 -17.98
N GLN A 264 -8.22 19.67 -17.54
CA GLN A 264 -7.39 19.01 -16.54
C GLN A 264 -7.69 19.44 -15.10
N LYS A 265 -8.57 20.43 -14.92
CA LYS A 265 -8.84 21.09 -13.64
C LYS A 265 -7.56 21.57 -12.94
N GLN A 266 -6.69 22.22 -13.71
CA GLN A 266 -5.40 22.76 -13.28
C GLN A 266 -5.32 24.29 -13.47
N VAL A 267 -4.53 24.94 -12.63
CA VAL A 267 -4.18 26.37 -12.77
C VAL A 267 -2.68 26.47 -12.95
N HIS A 268 -2.24 27.35 -13.84
CA HIS A 268 -0.84 27.61 -14.13
C HIS A 268 -0.53 29.10 -13.98
N LEU A 269 0.58 29.42 -13.32
CA LEU A 269 1.08 30.78 -13.17
C LEU A 269 1.90 31.19 -14.40
N SER A 270 1.71 32.44 -14.84
CA SER A 270 2.57 33.08 -15.84
C SER A 270 3.83 33.64 -15.20
N GLU A 271 4.84 34.00 -16.00
CA GLU A 271 6.03 34.68 -15.47
C GLU A 271 5.67 36.00 -14.77
N GLU A 272 4.75 36.78 -15.33
CA GLU A 272 4.21 38.00 -14.72
C GLU A 272 3.52 37.68 -13.38
N GLY A 273 2.70 36.62 -13.35
CA GLY A 273 1.99 36.20 -12.15
C GLY A 273 2.86 35.62 -11.06
N MET A 274 3.96 34.95 -11.42
CA MET A 274 4.96 34.50 -10.45
C MET A 274 5.60 35.70 -9.76
N SER A 275 5.99 36.74 -10.51
CA SER A 275 6.56 37.96 -9.94
C SER A 275 5.54 38.72 -9.10
N HIS A 276 4.28 38.79 -9.54
CA HIS A 276 3.22 39.47 -8.80
C HIS A 276 2.84 38.73 -7.51
N ALA A 277 2.76 37.39 -7.56
CA ALA A 277 2.52 36.55 -6.39
C ALA A 277 3.63 36.72 -5.34
N ASP A 278 4.90 36.75 -5.77
CA ASP A 278 6.06 36.95 -4.89
C ASP A 278 5.95 38.28 -4.13
N GLU A 279 5.66 39.38 -4.82
CA GLU A 279 5.46 40.70 -4.21
C GLU A 279 4.30 40.70 -3.20
N LEU A 280 3.15 40.13 -3.57
CA LEU A 280 1.99 40.07 -2.69
C LEU A 280 2.24 39.22 -1.43
N LEU A 281 3.01 38.14 -1.56
CA LEU A 281 3.37 37.27 -0.43
C LEU A 281 4.38 37.95 0.50
N ARG A 282 5.35 38.71 -0.03
CA ARG A 282 6.27 39.53 0.79
C ARG A 282 5.52 40.62 1.56
N GLN A 283 4.63 41.35 0.89
CA GLN A 283 3.81 42.39 1.53
C GLN A 283 2.90 41.83 2.63
N ALA A 284 2.43 40.59 2.48
CA ALA A 284 1.62 39.91 3.47
C ALA A 284 2.43 39.32 4.64
N GLY A 285 3.77 39.36 4.58
CA GLY A 285 4.66 38.75 5.57
C GLY A 285 4.61 37.22 5.57
N VAL A 286 4.21 36.61 4.44
CA VAL A 286 4.14 35.14 4.30
C VAL A 286 5.49 34.56 3.87
N ILE A 287 6.27 35.31 3.10
CA ILE A 287 7.65 34.97 2.72
C ILE A 287 8.59 36.12 3.11
N ASP A 288 9.85 35.78 3.42
CA ASP A 288 10.87 36.75 3.83
C ASP A 288 11.20 37.75 2.72
N ALA A 289 11.59 38.98 3.10
CA ALA A 289 11.90 40.06 2.16
C ALA A 289 13.05 39.72 1.19
N ASP A 290 14.00 38.88 1.61
CA ASP A 290 15.18 38.48 0.85
C ASP A 290 15.02 37.11 0.15
N SER A 291 13.82 36.54 0.15
CA SER A 291 13.53 35.21 -0.40
C SER A 291 12.56 35.26 -1.57
N GLY A 292 12.77 34.41 -2.56
CA GLY A 292 11.87 34.23 -3.69
C GLY A 292 10.86 33.10 -3.47
N LEU A 293 9.73 33.16 -4.19
CA LEU A 293 8.64 32.19 -4.16
C LEU A 293 9.10 30.73 -4.39
N TYR A 294 10.13 30.53 -5.21
CA TYR A 294 10.64 29.20 -5.57
C TYR A 294 11.86 28.75 -4.76
N ASP A 295 12.22 29.47 -3.71
CA ASP A 295 13.22 29.02 -2.74
C ASP A 295 12.71 27.77 -2.01
N SER A 296 13.65 26.89 -1.63
CA SER A 296 13.36 25.61 -0.99
C SER A 296 12.54 25.74 0.30
N LYS A 297 12.69 26.84 1.04
CA LYS A 297 11.92 27.13 2.26
C LYS A 297 10.46 27.53 2.01
N ASN A 298 10.11 27.95 0.80
CA ASN A 298 8.76 28.45 0.46
C ASN A 298 7.89 27.42 -0.28
N LEU A 299 8.33 26.16 -0.38
CA LEU A 299 7.60 25.10 -1.10
C LEU A 299 6.16 24.92 -0.60
N ALA A 300 5.94 24.99 0.72
CA ALA A 300 4.60 24.94 1.30
C ALA A 300 3.72 26.10 0.81
N VAL A 301 4.26 27.31 0.76
CA VAL A 301 3.56 28.52 0.29
C VAL A 301 3.13 28.37 -1.18
N VAL A 302 4.01 27.85 -2.04
CA VAL A 302 3.70 27.57 -3.46
C VAL A 302 2.58 26.56 -3.59
N HIS A 303 2.62 25.47 -2.81
CA HIS A 303 1.56 24.46 -2.80
C HIS A 303 0.21 25.07 -2.39
N HIS A 304 0.19 25.82 -1.28
CA HIS A 304 -1.02 26.47 -0.77
C HIS A 304 -1.55 27.53 -1.75
N LEU A 305 -0.68 28.26 -2.43
CA LEU A 305 -1.05 29.24 -3.46
C LEU A 305 -1.74 28.56 -4.65
N ASN A 306 -1.17 27.46 -5.14
CA ASN A 306 -1.79 26.69 -6.22
C ASN A 306 -3.14 26.08 -5.80
N ALA A 307 -3.24 25.54 -4.58
CA ALA A 307 -4.50 25.02 -4.04
C ALA A 307 -5.56 26.13 -3.93
N ALA A 308 -5.19 27.30 -3.41
CA ALA A 308 -6.06 28.46 -3.29
C ALA A 308 -6.48 29.02 -4.65
N LEU A 309 -5.57 29.07 -5.64
CA LEU A 309 -5.88 29.46 -7.01
C LEU A 309 -6.89 28.50 -7.64
N ARG A 310 -6.70 27.18 -7.51
CA ARG A 310 -7.66 26.17 -7.99
C ARG A 310 -9.01 26.31 -7.30
N ALA A 311 -9.02 26.43 -5.96
CA ALA A 311 -10.25 26.61 -5.19
C ALA A 311 -11.04 27.84 -5.64
N ASN A 312 -10.37 28.96 -5.93
CA ASN A 312 -11.03 30.19 -6.37
C ASN A 312 -11.42 30.20 -7.85
N ALA A 313 -10.57 29.67 -8.73
CA ALA A 313 -10.72 29.80 -10.17
C ALA A 313 -11.49 28.66 -10.85
N ILE A 314 -11.50 27.46 -10.27
CA ILE A 314 -12.05 26.24 -10.89
C ILE A 314 -13.27 25.72 -10.13
N TYR A 315 -13.20 25.64 -8.80
CA TYR A 315 -14.24 25.01 -8.00
C TYR A 315 -15.30 26.04 -7.60
N HIS A 316 -16.52 25.84 -8.05
CA HIS A 316 -17.63 26.76 -7.85
C HIS A 316 -18.63 26.22 -6.82
N ARG A 317 -19.03 27.11 -5.90
CA ARG A 317 -20.10 26.84 -4.95
C ARG A 317 -21.41 26.62 -5.69
N ASP A 318 -22.22 25.70 -5.16
CA ASP A 318 -23.50 25.21 -5.70
C ASP A 318 -23.38 24.46 -7.05
N VAL A 319 -22.16 24.17 -7.51
CA VAL A 319 -21.87 23.33 -8.69
C VAL A 319 -21.02 22.14 -8.28
N ASP A 320 -19.78 22.39 -7.83
CA ASP A 320 -18.83 21.35 -7.44
C ASP A 320 -18.97 20.98 -5.94
N TYR A 321 -19.50 21.89 -5.12
CA TYR A 321 -19.74 21.69 -3.70
C TYR A 321 -20.81 22.62 -3.15
N ILE A 322 -21.31 22.29 -1.96
CA ILE A 322 -22.16 23.17 -1.15
C ILE A 322 -21.52 23.38 0.22
N VAL A 323 -21.86 24.47 0.88
CA VAL A 323 -21.52 24.70 2.29
C VAL A 323 -22.76 24.46 3.13
N ARG A 324 -22.69 23.50 4.06
CA ARG A 324 -23.81 23.13 4.93
C ARG A 324 -23.31 22.89 6.35
N ASP A 325 -23.99 23.46 7.34
CA ASP A 325 -23.67 23.33 8.76
C ASP A 325 -22.21 23.72 9.11
N GLY A 326 -21.64 24.66 8.34
CA GLY A 326 -20.24 25.08 8.50
C GLY A 326 -19.22 24.12 7.89
N GLU A 327 -19.62 23.15 7.07
CA GLU A 327 -18.73 22.22 6.38
C GLU A 327 -18.90 22.27 4.86
N VAL A 328 -17.82 22.00 4.13
CA VAL A 328 -17.84 21.87 2.66
C VAL A 328 -18.21 20.43 2.29
N VAL A 329 -19.28 20.26 1.52
CA VAL A 329 -19.76 18.96 1.04
C VAL A 329 -19.69 18.90 -0.49
N ILE A 330 -18.94 17.95 -1.02
CA ILE A 330 -18.73 17.77 -2.47
C ILE A 330 -20.05 17.36 -3.14
N VAL A 331 -20.32 17.91 -4.32
CA VAL A 331 -21.44 17.53 -5.18
C VAL A 331 -20.90 16.75 -6.38
N ASP A 332 -21.52 15.61 -6.66
CA ASP A 332 -21.21 14.80 -7.83
C ASP A 332 -21.71 15.50 -9.11
N GLU A 333 -20.80 15.76 -10.05
CA GLU A 333 -21.08 16.49 -11.30
C GLU A 333 -22.13 15.84 -12.20
N PHE A 334 -22.25 14.51 -12.17
CA PHE A 334 -23.15 13.78 -13.06
C PHE A 334 -24.54 13.60 -12.46
N THR A 335 -24.61 13.44 -11.14
CA THR A 335 -25.85 13.10 -10.43
C THR A 335 -26.44 14.26 -9.63
N GLY A 336 -25.67 15.33 -9.39
CA GLY A 336 -26.04 16.45 -8.54
C GLY A 336 -26.23 16.07 -7.06
N ARG A 337 -25.80 14.86 -6.66
CA ARG A 337 -25.94 14.36 -5.31
C ARG A 337 -24.78 14.82 -4.44
N THR A 338 -25.08 15.14 -3.19
CA THR A 338 -24.06 15.41 -2.18
C THR A 338 -23.35 14.12 -1.79
N LEU A 339 -22.03 14.17 -1.66
CA LEU A 339 -21.17 13.06 -1.27
C LEU A 339 -20.61 13.31 0.14
N PRO A 340 -21.42 13.13 1.21
CA PRO A 340 -20.99 13.36 2.58
C PRO A 340 -19.82 12.43 2.95
N GLY A 341 -18.83 12.99 3.66
CA GLY A 341 -17.61 12.28 4.07
C GLY A 341 -16.52 12.19 3.00
N ARG A 342 -16.74 12.67 1.76
CA ARG A 342 -15.67 12.80 0.76
C ARG A 342 -14.98 14.16 0.86
N ARG A 343 -13.67 14.16 0.64
CA ARG A 343 -12.81 15.35 0.59
C ARG A 343 -11.93 15.33 -0.64
N TRP A 344 -11.51 16.50 -1.09
CA TRP A 344 -10.46 16.62 -2.10
C TRP A 344 -9.09 16.50 -1.45
N SER A 345 -8.12 15.93 -2.17
CA SER A 345 -6.73 15.79 -1.74
C SER A 345 -5.91 17.06 -1.96
N ASP A 346 -4.64 17.05 -1.54
CA ASP A 346 -3.62 18.04 -1.89
C ASP A 346 -3.96 19.47 -1.44
N GLY A 347 -4.45 19.60 -0.20
CA GLY A 347 -4.80 20.89 0.39
C GLY A 347 -6.01 21.59 -0.24
N LEU A 348 -6.62 21.02 -1.31
CA LEU A 348 -7.69 21.67 -2.05
C LEU A 348 -8.96 21.82 -1.21
N HIS A 349 -9.29 20.83 -0.39
CA HIS A 349 -10.47 20.91 0.46
C HIS A 349 -10.32 22.02 1.50
N GLN A 350 -9.15 22.12 2.13
CA GLN A 350 -8.79 23.17 3.08
C GLN A 350 -8.75 24.55 2.40
N ALA A 351 -8.28 24.63 1.16
CA ALA A 351 -8.32 25.86 0.38
C ALA A 351 -9.75 26.31 0.06
N VAL A 352 -10.67 25.38 -0.25
CA VAL A 352 -12.10 25.68 -0.41
C VAL A 352 -12.73 26.07 0.92
N GLU A 353 -12.38 25.41 2.02
CA GLU A 353 -12.82 25.79 3.37
C GLU A 353 -12.38 27.23 3.71
N ALA A 354 -11.13 27.58 3.41
CA ALA A 354 -10.58 28.93 3.59
C ALA A 354 -11.24 29.97 2.67
N LYS A 355 -11.55 29.60 1.43
CA LYS A 355 -12.29 30.43 0.47
C LYS A 355 -13.68 30.80 0.99
N GLU A 356 -14.40 29.82 1.55
CA GLU A 356 -15.77 30.01 2.04
C GLU A 356 -15.82 30.55 3.48
N GLY A 357 -14.67 30.69 4.15
CA GLY A 357 -14.57 31.20 5.51
C GLY A 357 -15.15 30.25 6.56
N VAL A 358 -15.15 28.94 6.29
CA VAL A 358 -15.61 27.91 7.24
C VAL A 358 -14.44 27.39 8.10
N PRO A 359 -14.70 26.69 9.22
CA PRO A 359 -13.64 26.09 10.03
C PRO A 359 -12.77 25.16 9.19
N ILE A 360 -11.50 25.53 9.03
CA ILE A 360 -10.54 24.76 8.25
C ILE A 360 -10.11 23.56 9.08
N GLN A 361 -10.26 22.39 8.49
CA GLN A 361 -9.83 21.15 9.13
C GLN A 361 -8.33 20.95 8.93
N ARG A 362 -7.67 20.36 9.93
CA ARG A 362 -6.25 20.04 9.82
C ARG A 362 -6.03 19.11 8.63
N GLU A 363 -4.96 19.38 7.89
CA GLU A 363 -4.52 18.49 6.84
C GLU A 363 -4.04 17.16 7.41
N ASN A 364 -4.05 16.15 6.54
CA ASN A 364 -3.34 14.91 6.81
C ASN A 364 -1.96 15.01 6.14
N GLN A 365 -0.90 14.80 6.91
CA GLN A 365 0.46 14.72 6.39
C GLN A 365 0.95 13.28 6.29
N THR A 366 1.84 13.02 5.35
CA THR A 366 2.51 11.72 5.18
C THR A 366 3.47 11.48 6.36
N LEU A 367 3.20 10.49 7.20
CA LEU A 367 4.10 10.09 8.30
C LEU A 367 5.13 9.06 7.84
N ALA A 368 4.71 8.12 7.00
CA ALA A 368 5.56 7.10 6.43
C ALA A 368 4.99 6.66 5.08
N THR A 369 5.87 6.39 4.12
CA THR A 369 5.47 5.95 2.78
C THR A 369 6.48 4.97 2.21
N VAL A 370 6.02 4.01 1.42
CA VAL A 370 6.86 3.10 0.64
C VAL A 370 6.11 2.61 -0.59
N THR A 371 6.77 2.52 -1.74
CA THR A 371 6.21 1.83 -2.90
C THR A 371 6.38 0.32 -2.79
N PHE A 372 5.49 -0.48 -3.39
CA PHE A 372 5.68 -1.93 -3.45
C PHE A 372 7.00 -2.30 -4.13
N GLN A 373 7.38 -1.55 -5.16
CA GLN A 373 8.66 -1.69 -5.84
C GLN A 373 9.82 -1.68 -4.85
N ASN A 374 9.94 -0.60 -4.07
CA ASN A 374 11.03 -0.45 -3.12
C ASN A 374 10.90 -1.37 -1.91
N LEU A 375 9.69 -1.65 -1.43
CA LEU A 375 9.46 -2.64 -0.38
C LEU A 375 10.05 -4.00 -0.75
N PHE A 376 9.69 -4.53 -1.92
CA PHE A 376 10.10 -5.87 -2.33
C PHE A 376 11.58 -5.95 -2.77
N ARG A 377 12.16 -4.83 -3.25
CA ARG A 377 13.60 -4.74 -3.53
C ARG A 377 14.49 -4.84 -2.29
N MET A 378 13.95 -4.62 -1.08
CA MET A 378 14.72 -4.74 0.17
C MET A 378 14.91 -6.18 0.64
N TYR A 379 14.13 -7.14 0.13
CA TYR A 379 14.32 -8.55 0.48
C TYR A 379 15.66 -9.06 -0.05
N LYS A 380 16.41 -9.82 0.76
CA LYS A 380 17.68 -10.44 0.31
C LYS A 380 17.46 -11.37 -0.88
N LYS A 381 16.30 -12.01 -0.94
CA LYS A 381 15.84 -12.77 -2.10
C LYS A 381 14.37 -12.53 -2.36
N LEU A 382 14.02 -12.33 -3.62
CA LEU A 382 12.65 -12.13 -4.08
C LEU A 382 12.36 -13.15 -5.20
N ALA A 383 11.20 -13.77 -5.16
CA ALA A 383 10.71 -14.65 -6.21
C ALA A 383 9.20 -14.46 -6.38
N GLY A 384 8.66 -14.96 -7.47
CA GLY A 384 7.22 -14.89 -7.69
C GLY A 384 6.69 -15.97 -8.63
N MET A 385 5.40 -16.21 -8.57
CA MET A 385 4.72 -17.15 -9.46
C MET A 385 3.46 -16.53 -10.01
N THR A 386 3.16 -16.83 -11.27
CA THR A 386 1.91 -16.40 -11.92
C THR A 386 1.68 -17.21 -13.19
N GLY A 387 0.49 -17.13 -13.78
CA GLY A 387 0.19 -17.74 -15.08
C GLY A 387 0.58 -16.91 -16.28
N THR A 388 0.97 -15.65 -16.10
CA THR A 388 1.05 -14.67 -17.19
C THR A 388 2.13 -13.59 -16.96
N ALA A 389 3.40 -13.97 -16.76
CA ALA A 389 4.49 -13.01 -16.48
C ALA A 389 5.32 -12.61 -17.72
N ASP A 390 5.37 -13.44 -18.76
CA ASP A 390 6.26 -13.27 -19.92
C ASP A 390 6.02 -11.95 -20.67
N THR A 391 4.79 -11.43 -20.64
CA THR A 391 4.47 -10.13 -21.26
C THR A 391 5.19 -8.97 -20.56
N GLU A 392 5.37 -9.07 -19.24
CA GLU A 392 6.00 -8.04 -18.39
C GLU A 392 7.44 -8.40 -18.01
N ALA A 393 8.05 -9.40 -18.66
CA ALA A 393 9.39 -9.89 -18.30
C ALA A 393 10.46 -8.78 -18.33
N TYR A 394 10.30 -7.80 -19.22
CA TYR A 394 11.19 -6.63 -19.27
C TYR A 394 11.04 -5.73 -18.04
N GLU A 395 9.81 -5.43 -17.62
CA GLU A 395 9.53 -4.62 -16.43
C GLU A 395 10.03 -5.32 -15.16
N PHE A 396 9.76 -6.62 -15.01
CA PHE A 396 10.27 -7.40 -13.88
C PHE A 396 11.79 -7.39 -13.76
N GLN A 397 12.49 -7.56 -14.89
CA GLN A 397 13.95 -7.54 -14.90
C GLN A 397 14.51 -6.15 -14.62
N GLN A 398 13.87 -5.10 -15.14
CA GLN A 398 14.36 -3.72 -15.00
C GLN A 398 14.13 -3.16 -13.59
N ILE A 399 12.96 -3.41 -13.00
CA ILE A 399 12.59 -2.84 -11.69
C ILE A 399 13.09 -3.71 -10.54
N TYR A 400 12.87 -5.03 -10.64
CA TYR A 400 13.10 -5.96 -9.52
C TYR A 400 14.32 -6.87 -9.72
N GLY A 401 14.95 -6.86 -10.90
CA GLY A 401 16.00 -7.81 -11.23
C GLY A 401 15.51 -9.24 -11.45
N LEU A 402 14.19 -9.45 -11.57
CA LEU A 402 13.57 -10.77 -11.65
C LEU A 402 13.49 -11.26 -13.11
N GLU A 403 14.12 -12.40 -13.38
CA GLU A 403 14.00 -13.10 -14.66
C GLU A 403 12.72 -13.96 -14.66
N VAL A 404 11.96 -13.92 -15.76
CA VAL A 404 10.80 -14.80 -15.98
C VAL A 404 11.22 -16.09 -16.68
N VAL A 405 10.83 -17.23 -16.12
CA VAL A 405 11.04 -18.57 -16.69
C VAL A 405 9.68 -19.21 -16.96
N VAL A 406 9.41 -19.52 -18.23
CA VAL A 406 8.16 -20.14 -18.66
C VAL A 406 8.25 -21.64 -18.47
N ILE A 407 7.48 -22.17 -17.51
CA ILE A 407 7.45 -23.58 -17.16
C ILE A 407 6.48 -24.31 -18.12
N PRO A 408 6.87 -25.46 -18.70
CA PRO A 408 5.96 -26.25 -19.51
C PRO A 408 4.79 -26.78 -18.67
N THR A 409 3.62 -26.93 -19.29
CA THR A 409 2.44 -27.52 -18.65
C THR A 409 2.65 -29.02 -18.41
N HIS A 410 2.05 -29.58 -17.36
CA HIS A 410 2.13 -31.02 -17.11
C HIS A 410 1.50 -31.84 -18.25
N LYS A 411 0.37 -31.34 -18.78
CA LYS A 411 -0.34 -31.92 -19.93
C LYS A 411 -0.43 -30.90 -21.08
N PRO A 412 -0.50 -31.35 -22.35
CA PRO A 412 -0.67 -30.45 -23.48
C PRO A 412 -1.97 -29.62 -23.36
N MET A 413 -1.89 -28.32 -23.60
CA MET A 413 -3.07 -27.45 -23.58
C MET A 413 -3.84 -27.57 -24.90
N VAL A 414 -5.14 -27.88 -24.81
CA VAL A 414 -6.03 -28.14 -25.96
C VAL A 414 -7.21 -27.17 -26.06
N ARG A 415 -7.24 -26.11 -25.24
CA ARG A 415 -8.28 -25.07 -25.25
C ARG A 415 -8.36 -24.40 -26.62
N GLN A 416 -9.58 -24.18 -27.09
CA GLN A 416 -9.87 -23.48 -28.33
C GLN A 416 -10.12 -21.99 -28.07
N ASP A 417 -9.13 -21.14 -28.40
CA ASP A 417 -9.27 -19.69 -28.33
C ASP A 417 -9.81 -19.14 -29.66
N ASN A 418 -11.10 -18.78 -29.67
CA ASN A 418 -11.78 -18.26 -30.85
C ASN A 418 -11.38 -16.79 -31.14
N PRO A 419 -11.46 -16.33 -32.41
CA PRO A 419 -11.31 -14.91 -32.74
C PRO A 419 -12.33 -14.03 -32.00
N ASP A 420 -12.00 -12.75 -31.84
CA ASP A 420 -12.92 -11.80 -31.21
C ASP A 420 -14.10 -11.48 -32.15
N MET A 421 -15.29 -11.28 -31.60
CA MET A 421 -16.46 -10.76 -32.31
C MET A 421 -16.58 -9.26 -32.03
N VAL A 422 -16.49 -8.44 -33.08
CA VAL A 422 -16.55 -6.97 -32.94
C VAL A 422 -17.85 -6.43 -33.54
N PHE A 423 -18.57 -5.64 -32.75
CA PHE A 423 -19.87 -5.04 -33.09
C PHE A 423 -19.76 -3.50 -33.17
N LEU A 424 -20.69 -2.88 -33.90
CA LEU A 424 -20.80 -1.42 -33.94
C LEU A 424 -21.32 -0.86 -32.60
N GLY A 425 -22.46 -1.37 -32.12
CA GLY A 425 -23.10 -0.90 -30.88
C GLY A 425 -23.07 -1.93 -29.75
N GLN A 426 -23.15 -1.46 -28.50
CA GLN A 426 -23.15 -2.34 -27.31
C GLN A 426 -24.38 -3.24 -27.21
N GLN A 427 -25.54 -2.81 -27.70
CA GLN A 427 -26.76 -3.62 -27.62
C GLN A 427 -26.64 -4.92 -28.43
N ALA A 428 -26.09 -4.85 -29.64
CA ALA A 428 -25.85 -6.02 -30.49
C ALA A 428 -24.83 -6.97 -29.83
N LYS A 429 -23.74 -6.40 -29.26
CA LYS A 429 -22.75 -7.14 -28.47
C LYS A 429 -23.39 -7.94 -27.35
N TYR A 430 -24.20 -7.30 -26.50
CA TYR A 430 -24.82 -7.98 -25.35
C TYR A 430 -25.83 -9.04 -25.78
N ARG A 431 -26.59 -8.81 -26.86
CA ARG A 431 -27.49 -9.84 -27.40
C ARG A 431 -26.72 -11.07 -27.85
N ALA A 432 -25.61 -10.89 -28.57
CA ALA A 432 -24.76 -11.99 -29.02
C ALA A 432 -24.11 -12.76 -27.84
N VAL A 433 -23.71 -12.06 -26.78
CA VAL A 433 -23.22 -12.68 -25.53
C VAL A 433 -24.31 -13.56 -24.91
N ILE A 434 -25.54 -13.06 -24.79
CA ILE A 434 -26.65 -13.81 -24.19
C ILE A 434 -27.03 -15.02 -25.05
N ASP A 435 -27.01 -14.90 -26.38
CA ASP A 435 -27.32 -16.01 -27.28
C ASP A 435 -26.26 -17.12 -27.21
N ASP A 436 -24.98 -16.78 -27.03
CA ASP A 436 -23.90 -17.74 -26.81
C ASP A 436 -24.04 -18.46 -25.45
N ILE A 437 -24.38 -17.72 -24.38
CA ILE A 437 -24.67 -18.30 -23.07
C ILE A 437 -25.86 -19.26 -23.14
N LYS A 438 -26.92 -18.91 -23.87
CA LYS A 438 -28.09 -19.77 -24.10
C LYS A 438 -27.72 -21.07 -24.81
N ASP A 439 -26.89 -21.01 -25.84
CA ASP A 439 -26.43 -22.20 -26.54
C ASP A 439 -25.63 -23.12 -25.62
N CYS A 440 -24.67 -22.56 -24.88
CA CYS A 440 -23.88 -23.29 -23.90
C CYS A 440 -24.75 -23.96 -22.82
N ASN A 441 -25.70 -23.22 -22.25
CA ASN A 441 -26.60 -23.73 -21.23
C ASN A 441 -27.49 -24.88 -21.77
N LYS A 442 -28.01 -24.77 -23.00
CA LYS A 442 -28.81 -25.83 -23.65
C LYS A 442 -28.03 -27.13 -23.83
N ARG A 443 -26.73 -27.07 -24.13
CA ARG A 443 -25.85 -28.24 -24.25
C ARG A 443 -25.24 -28.69 -22.91
N GLY A 444 -25.61 -28.05 -21.79
CA GLY A 444 -25.11 -28.36 -20.45
C GLY A 444 -23.67 -27.93 -20.19
N GLN A 445 -23.10 -27.08 -21.04
CA GLN A 445 -21.74 -26.60 -20.89
C GLN A 445 -21.67 -25.44 -19.88
N PRO A 446 -20.76 -25.48 -18.88
CA PRO A 446 -20.57 -24.38 -17.95
C PRO A 446 -19.95 -23.15 -18.64
N VAL A 447 -20.38 -21.96 -18.22
CA VAL A 447 -19.93 -20.68 -18.76
C VAL A 447 -19.44 -19.75 -17.65
N LEU A 448 -18.26 -19.17 -17.85
CA LEU A 448 -17.76 -18.04 -17.06
C LEU A 448 -17.72 -16.79 -17.94
N VAL A 449 -18.48 -15.77 -17.54
CA VAL A 449 -18.56 -14.46 -18.19
C VAL A 449 -17.71 -13.47 -17.42
N GLY A 450 -16.70 -12.87 -18.05
CA GLY A 450 -15.87 -11.82 -17.47
C GLY A 450 -16.29 -10.44 -17.96
N THR A 451 -16.64 -9.54 -17.04
CA THR A 451 -16.93 -8.13 -17.32
C THR A 451 -15.86 -7.21 -16.75
N THR A 452 -15.81 -5.95 -17.18
CA THR A 452 -14.84 -4.95 -16.66
C THR A 452 -15.41 -4.14 -15.50
N SER A 453 -16.74 -4.01 -15.40
CA SER A 453 -17.42 -3.24 -14.35
C SER A 453 -18.61 -3.98 -13.73
N ILE A 454 -18.98 -3.56 -12.53
CA ILE A 454 -20.16 -4.06 -11.79
C ILE A 454 -21.44 -3.71 -12.56
N GLU A 455 -21.51 -2.52 -13.15
CA GLU A 455 -22.67 -2.07 -13.94
C GLU A 455 -22.96 -3.01 -15.11
N VAL A 456 -21.92 -3.43 -15.85
CA VAL A 456 -22.07 -4.37 -16.96
C VAL A 456 -22.45 -5.77 -16.44
N SER A 457 -21.92 -6.18 -15.28
CA SER A 457 -22.31 -7.44 -14.62
C SER A 457 -23.80 -7.45 -14.25
N GLU A 458 -24.32 -6.38 -13.66
CA GLU A 458 -25.74 -6.25 -13.30
C GLU A 458 -26.63 -6.16 -14.55
N LEU A 459 -26.20 -5.43 -15.58
CA LEU A 459 -26.90 -5.38 -16.87
C LEU A 459 -27.06 -6.77 -17.49
N LEU A 460 -25.99 -7.56 -17.53
CA LEU A 460 -26.04 -8.92 -18.06
C LEU A 460 -26.87 -9.86 -17.19
N SER A 461 -26.76 -9.72 -15.87
CA SER A 461 -27.61 -10.43 -14.89
C SER A 461 -29.09 -10.19 -15.18
N ASP A 462 -29.50 -8.94 -15.36
CA ASP A 462 -30.90 -8.59 -15.67
C ASP A 462 -31.36 -9.15 -17.02
N LEU A 463 -30.49 -9.17 -18.03
CA LEU A 463 -30.80 -9.79 -19.32
C LEU A 463 -30.97 -11.32 -19.19
N LEU A 464 -30.09 -11.99 -18.44
CA LEU A 464 -30.20 -13.43 -18.18
C LEU A 464 -31.44 -13.77 -17.34
N ARG A 465 -31.84 -12.91 -16.40
CA ARG A 465 -33.09 -13.07 -15.63
C ARG A 465 -34.32 -13.00 -16.53
N LYS A 466 -34.35 -12.07 -17.49
CA LYS A 466 -35.44 -11.97 -18.49
C LYS A 466 -35.57 -13.26 -19.31
N ASP A 467 -34.44 -13.89 -19.63
CA ASP A 467 -34.38 -15.15 -20.34
C ASP A 467 -34.48 -16.41 -19.45
N LYS A 468 -34.68 -16.22 -18.14
CA LYS A 468 -34.85 -17.28 -17.13
C LYS A 468 -33.66 -18.25 -17.04
N ILE A 469 -32.44 -17.75 -17.24
CA ILE A 469 -31.21 -18.52 -17.10
C ILE A 469 -30.68 -18.35 -15.66
N PRO A 470 -30.59 -19.42 -14.85
CA PRO A 470 -29.97 -19.35 -13.53
C PRO A 470 -28.49 -18.97 -13.66
N HIS A 471 -28.05 -18.00 -12.87
CA HIS A 471 -26.67 -17.54 -12.86
C HIS A 471 -26.29 -16.97 -11.51
N GLU A 472 -24.98 -16.93 -11.26
CA GLU A 472 -24.37 -16.30 -10.09
C GLU A 472 -23.52 -15.10 -10.51
N VAL A 473 -23.47 -14.05 -9.68
CA VAL A 473 -22.70 -12.82 -9.96
C VAL A 473 -21.66 -12.62 -8.86
N LEU A 474 -20.41 -12.40 -9.26
CA LEU A 474 -19.26 -12.18 -8.38
C LEU A 474 -18.74 -10.75 -8.56
N ASN A 475 -18.81 -9.96 -7.48
CA ASN A 475 -18.51 -8.52 -7.49
C ASN A 475 -17.27 -8.15 -6.65
N ALA A 476 -16.42 -9.13 -6.29
CA ALA A 476 -15.21 -8.97 -5.49
C ALA A 476 -15.44 -8.36 -4.09
N LYS A 477 -16.61 -8.59 -3.48
CA LYS A 477 -16.97 -8.06 -2.14
C LYS A 477 -16.88 -9.10 -1.03
N GLN A 478 -17.20 -10.36 -1.33
CA GLN A 478 -17.25 -11.43 -0.33
C GLN A 478 -16.39 -12.60 -0.78
N HIS A 479 -15.08 -12.51 -0.57
CA HIS A 479 -14.10 -13.46 -1.12
C HIS A 479 -14.39 -14.93 -0.75
N GLU A 480 -14.80 -15.21 0.48
CA GLU A 480 -15.11 -16.59 0.91
C GLU A 480 -16.33 -17.16 0.18
N ARG A 481 -17.44 -16.41 0.13
CA ARG A 481 -18.66 -16.82 -0.58
C ARG A 481 -18.41 -16.94 -2.08
N GLU A 482 -17.67 -16.00 -2.65
CA GLU A 482 -17.30 -16.03 -4.07
C GLU A 482 -16.44 -17.26 -4.38
N ALA A 483 -15.49 -17.62 -3.52
CA ALA A 483 -14.70 -18.84 -3.70
C ALA A 483 -15.58 -20.09 -3.72
N GLN A 484 -16.59 -20.19 -2.86
CA GLN A 484 -17.55 -21.31 -2.87
C GLN A 484 -18.33 -21.39 -4.18
N ILE A 485 -18.77 -20.25 -4.72
CA ILE A 485 -19.47 -20.18 -6.01
C ILE A 485 -18.55 -20.60 -7.15
N VAL A 486 -17.31 -20.08 -7.18
CA VAL A 486 -16.32 -20.37 -8.24
C VAL A 486 -15.95 -21.84 -8.25
N ALA A 487 -15.80 -22.46 -7.08
CA ALA A 487 -15.52 -23.90 -6.96
C ALA A 487 -16.63 -24.76 -7.57
N GLN A 488 -17.87 -24.25 -7.65
CA GLN A 488 -19.02 -24.92 -8.28
C GLN A 488 -19.28 -24.46 -9.73
N ALA A 489 -18.62 -23.41 -10.21
CA ALA A 489 -18.87 -22.82 -11.53
C ALA A 489 -18.64 -23.79 -12.71
N GLY A 490 -17.89 -24.87 -12.49
CA GLY A 490 -17.65 -25.92 -13.47
C GLY A 490 -18.75 -27.00 -13.53
N ALA A 491 -19.83 -26.89 -12.76
CA ALA A 491 -20.95 -27.83 -12.80
C ALA A 491 -21.74 -27.74 -14.12
N PRO A 492 -22.35 -28.84 -14.60
CA PRO A 492 -23.11 -28.83 -15.86
C PRO A 492 -24.16 -27.72 -15.92
N GLY A 493 -24.15 -26.92 -16.99
CA GLY A 493 -25.09 -25.83 -17.24
C GLY A 493 -24.93 -24.60 -16.33
N SER A 494 -23.94 -24.57 -15.44
CA SER A 494 -23.68 -23.43 -14.56
C SER A 494 -23.28 -22.19 -15.37
N VAL A 495 -23.85 -21.03 -15.02
CA VAL A 495 -23.47 -19.73 -15.58
C VAL A 495 -23.00 -18.83 -14.45
N THR A 496 -21.79 -18.30 -14.56
CA THR A 496 -21.19 -17.43 -13.55
C THR A 496 -20.69 -16.16 -14.23
N ILE A 497 -21.10 -15.00 -13.70
CA ILE A 497 -20.62 -13.69 -14.13
C ILE A 497 -19.60 -13.21 -13.09
N ALA A 498 -18.41 -12.83 -13.54
CA ALA A 498 -17.35 -12.31 -12.70
C ALA A 498 -16.98 -10.89 -13.16
N THR A 499 -17.12 -9.93 -12.25
CA THR A 499 -16.58 -8.59 -12.47
C THR A 499 -15.06 -8.62 -12.33
N ASN A 500 -14.37 -8.14 -13.37
CA ASN A 500 -12.93 -8.08 -13.50
C ASN A 500 -12.28 -9.45 -13.25
N MET A 501 -11.66 -9.63 -12.09
CA MET A 501 -11.03 -10.88 -11.66
C MET A 501 -11.64 -11.45 -10.37
N ALA A 502 -12.92 -11.20 -10.11
CA ALA A 502 -13.62 -11.81 -8.99
C ALA A 502 -13.49 -13.35 -9.02
N GLY A 503 -13.36 -13.96 -7.84
CA GLY A 503 -13.07 -15.40 -7.75
C GLY A 503 -11.62 -15.80 -8.03
N ARG A 504 -10.66 -14.86 -7.99
CA ARG A 504 -9.24 -15.16 -8.12
C ARG A 504 -8.74 -16.12 -7.03
N GLY A 505 -7.72 -16.91 -7.35
CA GLY A 505 -7.09 -17.84 -6.41
C GLY A 505 -7.91 -19.09 -6.11
N THR A 506 -9.11 -19.22 -6.67
CA THR A 506 -9.93 -20.43 -6.58
C THR A 506 -9.99 -21.14 -7.92
N ASP A 507 -9.85 -22.46 -7.88
CA ASP A 507 -9.86 -23.30 -9.06
C ASP A 507 -11.28 -23.71 -9.46
N ILE A 508 -11.59 -23.59 -10.76
CA ILE A 508 -12.87 -24.04 -11.31
C ILE A 508 -12.70 -25.51 -11.69
N VAL A 509 -13.35 -26.38 -10.95
CA VAL A 509 -13.30 -27.83 -11.15
C VAL A 509 -14.46 -28.24 -12.04
N LEU A 510 -14.18 -28.86 -13.19
CA LEU A 510 -15.21 -29.37 -14.10
C LEU A 510 -16.02 -30.47 -13.38
N GLY A 511 -17.34 -30.40 -13.44
CA GLY A 511 -18.24 -31.29 -12.68
C GLY A 511 -18.62 -30.79 -11.28
N GLY A 512 -18.10 -29.62 -10.84
CA GLY A 512 -18.34 -29.04 -9.51
C GLY A 512 -17.28 -29.42 -8.48
N SER A 513 -17.40 -28.92 -7.25
CA SER A 513 -16.40 -29.21 -6.19
C SER A 513 -16.69 -30.52 -5.48
N LEU A 514 -15.80 -31.51 -5.66
CA LEU A 514 -15.84 -32.78 -4.93
C LEU A 514 -15.65 -32.59 -3.42
N GLU A 515 -14.77 -31.66 -3.00
CA GLU A 515 -14.56 -31.38 -1.58
C GLU A 515 -15.83 -30.86 -0.92
N ALA A 516 -16.53 -29.94 -1.57
CA ALA A 516 -17.81 -29.44 -1.06
C ALA A 516 -18.87 -30.54 -1.02
N ALA A 517 -18.93 -31.41 -2.04
CA ALA A 517 -19.84 -32.55 -2.03
C ALA A 517 -19.55 -33.54 -0.90
N LEU A 518 -18.28 -33.77 -0.58
CA LEU A 518 -17.86 -34.63 0.53
C LEU A 518 -18.08 -33.96 1.90
N ALA A 519 -17.91 -32.65 2.00
CA ALA A 519 -18.13 -31.89 3.23
C ALA A 519 -19.63 -31.74 3.57
N ALA A 520 -20.51 -31.78 2.56
CA ALA A 520 -21.96 -31.77 2.75
C ALA A 520 -22.51 -33.12 3.25
N LEU A 521 -21.71 -34.19 3.27
CA LEU A 521 -22.12 -35.47 3.83
C LEU A 521 -22.24 -35.38 5.36
N PRO A 522 -23.22 -36.05 5.98
CA PRO A 522 -23.34 -36.10 7.44
C PRO A 522 -22.05 -36.63 8.10
N GLU A 523 -21.76 -36.21 9.33
CA GLU A 523 -20.60 -36.74 10.08
C GLU A 523 -20.65 -38.28 10.27
N THR A 524 -21.86 -38.86 10.22
CA THR A 524 -22.09 -40.31 10.28
C THR A 524 -21.92 -41.03 8.93
N ALA A 525 -21.50 -40.33 7.87
CA ALA A 525 -21.39 -40.90 6.53
C ALA A 525 -20.32 -42.00 6.47
N THR A 526 -20.69 -43.13 5.88
CA THR A 526 -19.81 -44.28 5.71
C THR A 526 -18.86 -44.08 4.53
N ASP A 527 -17.82 -44.92 4.44
CA ASP A 527 -16.94 -44.94 3.25
C ASP A 527 -17.70 -45.24 1.96
N ALA A 528 -18.81 -46.00 2.04
CA ALA A 528 -19.69 -46.26 0.90
C ALA A 528 -20.39 -44.98 0.41
N ASP A 529 -20.83 -44.10 1.31
CA ASP A 529 -21.46 -42.82 0.96
C ASP A 529 -20.45 -41.88 0.29
N ARG A 530 -19.21 -41.83 0.82
CA ARG A 530 -18.11 -41.06 0.21
C ARG A 530 -17.75 -41.60 -1.18
N ALA A 531 -17.73 -42.91 -1.36
CA ALA A 531 -17.48 -43.54 -2.65
C ALA A 531 -18.60 -43.23 -3.66
N LYS A 532 -19.86 -43.23 -3.22
CA LYS A 532 -21.01 -42.87 -4.05
C LYS A 532 -20.92 -41.41 -4.51
N ALA A 533 -20.64 -40.46 -3.62
CA ALA A 533 -20.46 -39.05 -3.97
C ALA A 533 -19.33 -38.85 -5.00
N LYS A 534 -18.21 -39.56 -4.85
CA LYS A 534 -17.11 -39.56 -5.83
C LYS A 534 -17.55 -40.10 -7.20
N ALA A 535 -18.34 -41.16 -7.23
CA ALA A 535 -18.85 -41.74 -8.48
C ALA A 535 -19.84 -40.80 -9.19
N GLU A 536 -20.73 -40.14 -8.44
CA GLU A 536 -21.66 -39.13 -8.97
C GLU A 536 -20.91 -37.93 -9.54
N TRP A 537 -19.93 -37.39 -8.80
CA TRP A 537 -19.07 -36.31 -9.28
C TRP A 537 -18.34 -36.69 -10.58
N LYS A 538 -17.79 -37.91 -10.66
CA LYS A 538 -17.10 -38.39 -11.87
C LYS A 538 -18.01 -38.38 -13.10
N LYS A 539 -19.27 -38.77 -12.94
CA LYS A 539 -20.27 -38.73 -14.02
C LYS A 539 -20.56 -37.29 -14.47
N LEU A 540 -20.68 -36.35 -13.52
CA LEU A 540 -20.86 -34.92 -13.84
C LEU A 540 -19.63 -34.37 -14.57
N HIS A 541 -18.43 -34.70 -14.10
CA HIS A 541 -17.16 -34.31 -14.72
C HIS A 541 -17.07 -34.80 -16.17
N GLU A 542 -17.32 -36.09 -16.42
CA GLU A 542 -17.34 -36.66 -17.78
C GLU A 542 -18.38 -35.98 -18.69
N THR A 543 -19.54 -35.62 -18.15
CA THR A 543 -20.59 -34.88 -18.89
C THR A 543 -20.08 -33.50 -19.34
N VAL A 544 -19.39 -32.78 -18.45
CA VAL A 544 -18.83 -31.46 -18.76
C VAL A 544 -17.72 -31.55 -19.81
N LEU A 545 -16.82 -32.54 -19.68
CA LEU A 545 -15.79 -32.79 -20.69
C LEU A 545 -16.40 -33.04 -22.07
N ALA A 546 -17.46 -33.87 -22.15
CA ALA A 546 -18.16 -34.17 -23.39
C ALA A 546 -18.90 -32.96 -23.99
N SER A 547 -19.38 -32.03 -23.15
CA SER A 547 -20.00 -30.77 -23.59
C SER A 547 -19.00 -29.73 -24.11
N GLY A 548 -17.70 -30.02 -24.09
CA GLY A 548 -16.63 -29.13 -24.55
C GLY A 548 -15.86 -28.41 -23.43
N GLY A 549 -16.04 -28.81 -22.16
CA GLY A 549 -15.37 -28.22 -21.00
C GLY A 549 -15.89 -26.82 -20.64
N LEU A 550 -15.12 -26.03 -19.90
CA LEU A 550 -15.54 -24.67 -19.51
C LEU A 550 -15.48 -23.70 -20.70
N HIS A 551 -16.55 -22.94 -20.94
CA HIS A 551 -16.57 -21.86 -21.91
C HIS A 551 -16.31 -20.49 -21.23
N ILE A 552 -15.41 -19.69 -21.79
CA ILE A 552 -15.07 -18.35 -21.31
C ILE A 552 -15.60 -17.30 -22.27
N VAL A 553 -16.38 -16.36 -21.74
CA VAL A 553 -16.93 -15.21 -22.48
C VAL A 553 -16.34 -13.93 -21.90
N GLY A 554 -15.49 -13.24 -22.64
CA GLY A 554 -15.05 -11.88 -22.31
C GLY A 554 -15.98 -10.85 -22.94
N THR A 555 -16.56 -9.94 -22.15
CA THR A 555 -17.54 -8.96 -22.68
C THR A 555 -16.92 -7.66 -23.15
N GLU A 556 -15.63 -7.49 -22.85
CA GLU A 556 -14.75 -6.38 -23.22
C GLU A 556 -13.30 -6.85 -23.16
N ARG A 557 -12.38 -6.07 -23.73
CA ARG A 557 -10.93 -6.24 -23.52
C ARG A 557 -10.48 -5.39 -22.35
N HIS A 558 -9.63 -5.95 -21.49
CA HIS A 558 -8.98 -5.17 -20.43
C HIS A 558 -7.89 -4.27 -21.01
N GLU A 559 -7.42 -3.31 -20.21
CA GLU A 559 -6.29 -2.45 -20.57
C GLU A 559 -5.00 -3.25 -20.82
N SER A 560 -4.86 -4.41 -20.16
CA SER A 560 -3.75 -5.33 -20.34
C SER A 560 -4.19 -6.66 -20.92
N ARG A 561 -3.42 -7.16 -21.91
CA ARG A 561 -3.55 -8.49 -22.50
C ARG A 561 -3.38 -9.59 -21.45
N ARG A 562 -2.60 -9.33 -20.41
CA ARG A 562 -2.33 -10.25 -19.31
C ARG A 562 -3.62 -10.67 -18.61
N ILE A 563 -4.45 -9.70 -18.24
CA ILE A 563 -5.73 -9.92 -17.54
C ILE A 563 -6.68 -10.73 -18.43
N ASP A 564 -6.75 -10.41 -19.73
CA ASP A 564 -7.52 -11.21 -20.69
C ASP A 564 -7.05 -12.67 -20.74
N ASN A 565 -5.74 -12.89 -20.74
CA ASN A 565 -5.15 -14.24 -20.75
C ASN A 565 -5.41 -15.00 -19.44
N GLN A 566 -5.45 -14.31 -18.30
CA GLN A 566 -5.85 -14.91 -17.04
C GLN A 566 -7.30 -15.38 -17.07
N LEU A 567 -8.21 -14.57 -17.63
CA LEU A 567 -9.61 -14.94 -17.83
C LEU A 567 -9.71 -16.19 -18.74
N ARG A 568 -9.03 -16.20 -19.89
CA ARG A 568 -8.96 -17.40 -20.76
C ARG A 568 -8.39 -18.61 -20.01
N GLY A 569 -7.36 -18.40 -19.20
CA GLY A 569 -6.67 -19.39 -18.37
C GLY A 569 -7.55 -20.05 -17.30
N ARG A 570 -8.77 -19.55 -17.05
CA ARG A 570 -9.76 -20.23 -16.23
C ARG A 570 -10.26 -21.53 -16.87
N SER A 571 -10.18 -21.65 -18.20
CA SER A 571 -10.56 -22.85 -18.97
C SER A 571 -9.35 -23.63 -19.52
N GLY A 572 -9.57 -24.92 -19.82
CA GLY A 572 -8.60 -25.82 -20.45
C GLY A 572 -7.39 -26.18 -19.57
N ARG A 573 -7.63 -26.35 -18.28
CA ARG A 573 -6.60 -26.64 -17.27
C ARG A 573 -6.23 -28.12 -17.31
N GLN A 574 -4.97 -28.46 -17.00
CA GLN A 574 -4.50 -29.86 -17.00
C GLN A 574 -4.86 -30.63 -18.29
N GLY A 575 -4.88 -29.95 -19.44
CA GLY A 575 -5.22 -30.54 -20.73
C GLY A 575 -6.71 -30.85 -20.95
N ASP A 576 -7.59 -30.34 -20.08
CA ASP A 576 -9.03 -30.42 -20.27
C ASP A 576 -9.48 -29.70 -21.55
N PRO A 577 -10.57 -30.16 -22.20
CA PRO A 577 -11.24 -29.38 -23.23
C PRO A 577 -11.76 -28.06 -22.67
N GLY A 578 -11.93 -27.09 -23.56
CA GLY A 578 -12.42 -25.78 -23.18
C GLY A 578 -12.38 -24.82 -24.37
N SER A 579 -13.07 -23.71 -24.24
CA SER A 579 -13.06 -22.66 -25.26
C SER A 579 -13.12 -21.27 -24.65
N SER A 580 -12.62 -20.28 -25.39
CA SER A 580 -12.74 -18.87 -25.02
C SER A 580 -13.12 -18.01 -26.21
N ARG A 581 -13.86 -16.92 -25.97
CA ARG A 581 -14.21 -15.90 -26.96
C ARG A 581 -14.41 -14.55 -26.30
N PHE A 582 -14.05 -13.48 -27.01
CA PHE A 582 -14.30 -12.10 -26.57
C PHE A 582 -15.29 -11.42 -27.51
N TYR A 583 -16.20 -10.64 -26.94
CA TYR A 583 -17.25 -9.87 -27.60
C TYR A 583 -16.97 -8.40 -27.33
N LEU A 584 -16.82 -7.58 -28.38
CA LEU A 584 -16.34 -6.21 -28.28
C LEU A 584 -17.25 -5.25 -29.05
N SER A 585 -17.33 -4.00 -28.62
CA SER A 585 -18.05 -2.92 -29.33
C SER A 585 -17.13 -1.71 -29.52
N LEU A 586 -17.32 -0.97 -30.61
CA LEU A 586 -16.61 0.30 -30.83
C LEU A 586 -16.89 1.36 -29.74
N GLU A 587 -18.00 1.21 -29.02
CA GLU A 587 -18.39 2.08 -27.90
C GLU A 587 -17.69 1.69 -26.59
N ASP A 588 -17.03 0.51 -26.52
CA ASP A 588 -16.29 0.09 -25.34
C ASP A 588 -15.08 1.00 -25.09
N ASN A 589 -14.74 1.24 -23.83
CA ASN A 589 -13.74 2.23 -23.42
C ASN A 589 -12.40 2.09 -24.15
N LEU A 590 -11.85 0.87 -24.22
CA LEU A 590 -10.57 0.62 -24.88
C LEU A 590 -10.62 1.00 -26.38
N LEU A 591 -11.67 0.56 -27.08
CA LEU A 591 -11.80 0.81 -28.51
C LEU A 591 -12.11 2.27 -28.77
N ARG A 592 -13.01 2.90 -28.00
CA ARG A 592 -13.35 4.32 -28.11
C ARG A 592 -12.13 5.23 -27.99
N ILE A 593 -11.23 4.96 -27.04
CA ILE A 593 -10.06 5.81 -26.76
C ILE A 593 -8.91 5.55 -27.75
N PHE A 594 -8.66 4.30 -28.12
CA PHE A 594 -7.41 3.92 -28.82
C PHE A 594 -7.59 3.40 -30.24
N ALA A 595 -8.80 3.03 -30.68
CA ALA A 595 -9.01 2.34 -31.96
C ALA A 595 -10.26 2.78 -32.75
N GLY A 596 -11.16 3.59 -32.17
CA GLY A 596 -12.50 3.86 -32.68
C GLY A 596 -12.50 4.52 -34.06
N ASP A 597 -11.58 5.45 -34.30
CA ASP A 597 -11.57 6.25 -35.52
C ASP A 597 -11.23 5.46 -36.78
N TRP A 598 -10.33 4.48 -36.72
CA TRP A 598 -9.93 3.71 -37.91
C TRP A 598 -10.79 2.46 -38.08
N VAL A 599 -11.11 1.73 -37.01
CA VAL A 599 -12.01 0.57 -37.07
C VAL A 599 -13.42 1.00 -37.47
N GLY A 600 -13.92 2.09 -36.87
CA GLY A 600 -15.23 2.66 -37.21
C GLY A 600 -15.29 3.23 -38.63
N ARG A 601 -14.19 3.73 -39.20
CA ARG A 601 -14.13 4.09 -40.63
C ARG A 601 -14.14 2.86 -41.53
N TRP A 602 -13.42 1.81 -41.15
CA TRP A 602 -13.35 0.56 -41.90
C TRP A 602 -14.71 -0.17 -41.93
N MET A 603 -15.38 -0.31 -40.78
CA MET A 603 -16.69 -0.97 -40.69
C MET A 603 -17.79 -0.21 -41.46
N ARG A 604 -17.79 1.13 -41.41
CA ARG A 604 -18.70 1.96 -42.22
C ARG A 604 -18.42 1.86 -43.72
N MET A 605 -17.16 1.77 -44.13
CA MET A 605 -16.77 1.62 -45.54
C MET A 605 -17.22 0.29 -46.15
N PHE A 606 -17.33 -0.77 -45.33
CA PHE A 606 -17.81 -2.09 -45.75
C PHE A 606 -19.34 -2.24 -45.67
N GLY A 607 -20.07 -1.20 -45.26
CA GLY A 607 -21.54 -1.21 -45.20
C GLY A 607 -22.12 -2.16 -44.15
N MET A 608 -21.38 -2.45 -43.07
CA MET A 608 -21.87 -3.27 -41.96
C MET A 608 -23.05 -2.60 -41.26
N LYS A 609 -24.09 -3.39 -40.94
CA LYS A 609 -25.23 -2.98 -40.13
C LYS A 609 -24.91 -3.12 -38.65
N GLU A 610 -25.73 -2.50 -37.79
CA GLU A 610 -25.52 -2.51 -36.32
C GLU A 610 -25.46 -3.93 -35.71
N GLU A 611 -26.17 -4.88 -36.31
CA GLU A 611 -26.26 -6.27 -35.85
C GLU A 611 -25.17 -7.19 -36.47
N ASP A 612 -24.39 -6.69 -37.43
CA ASP A 612 -23.35 -7.50 -38.08
C ASP A 612 -22.12 -7.60 -37.16
N ALA A 613 -21.62 -8.82 -36.97
CA ALA A 613 -20.38 -9.07 -36.23
C ALA A 613 -19.19 -9.22 -37.20
N LEU A 614 -18.06 -8.59 -36.86
CA LEU A 614 -16.79 -8.79 -37.56
C LEU A 614 -15.96 -9.84 -36.83
N GLU A 615 -15.72 -10.97 -37.49
CA GLU A 615 -14.89 -12.08 -37.00
C GLU A 615 -13.63 -12.21 -37.88
N ASP A 616 -12.59 -11.44 -37.58
CA ASP A 616 -11.33 -11.51 -38.36
C ASP A 616 -10.09 -11.45 -37.45
N ARG A 617 -9.14 -12.38 -37.70
CA ARG A 617 -7.88 -12.48 -36.94
C ARG A 617 -7.00 -11.23 -37.08
N MET A 618 -7.08 -10.51 -38.20
CA MET A 618 -6.40 -9.24 -38.42
C MET A 618 -6.93 -8.15 -37.49
N VAL A 619 -8.24 -8.11 -37.25
CA VAL A 619 -8.87 -7.15 -36.34
C VAL A 619 -8.41 -7.43 -34.91
N SER A 620 -8.50 -8.68 -34.44
CA SER A 620 -7.98 -9.08 -33.13
C SER A 620 -6.52 -8.67 -32.93
N ARG A 621 -5.66 -8.86 -33.94
CA ARG A 621 -4.24 -8.43 -33.88
C ARG A 621 -4.06 -6.92 -33.75
N GLN A 622 -4.95 -6.10 -34.30
CA GLN A 622 -4.85 -4.65 -34.18
C GLN A 622 -5.36 -4.16 -32.82
N ILE A 623 -6.39 -4.81 -32.27
CA ILE A 623 -6.85 -4.57 -30.89
C ILE A 623 -5.73 -4.92 -29.90
N GLU A 624 -5.01 -6.04 -30.11
CA GLU A 624 -3.83 -6.38 -29.33
C GLU A 624 -2.73 -5.31 -29.39
N LYS A 625 -2.55 -4.61 -30.53
CA LYS A 625 -1.60 -3.49 -30.62
C LYS A 625 -2.08 -2.26 -29.85
N ALA A 626 -3.38 -1.99 -29.85
CA ALA A 626 -3.95 -0.92 -29.05
C ALA A 626 -3.72 -1.18 -27.55
N GLN A 627 -4.00 -2.40 -27.07
CA GLN A 627 -3.69 -2.83 -25.69
C GLN A 627 -2.21 -2.61 -25.34
N ARG A 628 -1.28 -3.03 -26.20
CA ARG A 628 0.16 -2.81 -25.97
C ARG A 628 0.53 -1.34 -25.81
N LYS A 629 -0.16 -0.43 -26.51
CA LYS A 629 0.07 1.01 -26.36
C LYS A 629 -0.40 1.52 -24.99
N VAL A 630 -1.53 1.01 -24.50
CA VAL A 630 -2.04 1.29 -23.15
C VAL A 630 -1.11 0.72 -22.08
N GLU A 631 -0.64 -0.52 -22.26
CA GLU A 631 0.33 -1.16 -21.36
C GLU A 631 1.63 -0.34 -21.27
N GLN A 632 2.18 0.09 -22.41
CA GLN A 632 3.36 0.95 -22.43
C GLN A 632 3.12 2.29 -21.72
N HIS A 633 1.97 2.92 -21.94
CA HIS A 633 1.62 4.17 -21.27
C HIS A 633 1.53 3.99 -19.74
N ASN A 634 0.87 2.92 -19.28
CA ASN A 634 0.79 2.58 -17.86
C ASN A 634 2.16 2.25 -17.26
N PHE A 635 3.02 1.57 -18.01
CA PHE A 635 4.41 1.32 -17.63
C PHE A 635 5.20 2.62 -17.45
N ASP A 636 5.08 3.56 -18.39
CA ASP A 636 5.78 4.86 -18.31
C ASP A 636 5.33 5.65 -17.06
N ILE A 637 4.03 5.64 -16.73
CA ILE A 637 3.51 6.25 -15.48
C ILE A 637 4.14 5.60 -14.25
N ARG A 638 4.14 4.27 -14.15
CA ARG A 638 4.74 3.54 -13.01
C ARG A 638 6.23 3.80 -12.90
N LYS A 639 6.92 3.81 -14.04
CA LYS A 639 8.36 4.10 -14.10
C LYS A 639 8.64 5.50 -13.57
N HIS A 640 7.88 6.51 -13.98
CA HIS A 640 8.05 7.87 -13.45
C HIS A 640 7.81 7.92 -11.94
N LEU A 641 6.76 7.28 -11.43
CA LEU A 641 6.49 7.22 -9.99
C LEU A 641 7.64 6.57 -9.21
N LEU A 642 8.17 5.45 -9.72
CA LEU A 642 9.33 4.78 -9.13
C LEU A 642 10.58 5.65 -9.14
N GLU A 643 10.83 6.40 -10.21
CA GLU A 643 12.01 7.27 -10.30
C GLU A 643 12.04 8.37 -9.23
N PHE A 644 10.88 8.91 -8.85
CA PHE A 644 10.78 9.87 -7.75
C PHE A 644 10.90 9.17 -6.38
N ASP A 645 10.25 8.02 -6.19
CA ASP A 645 10.36 7.27 -4.93
C ASP A 645 11.76 6.69 -4.73
N ASP A 646 12.53 6.38 -5.77
CA ASP A 646 13.92 5.92 -5.64
C ASP A 646 14.80 6.95 -4.92
N VAL A 647 14.59 8.24 -5.20
CA VAL A 647 15.31 9.33 -4.52
C VAL A 647 14.90 9.41 -3.04
N ALA A 648 13.60 9.36 -2.76
CA ALA A 648 13.09 9.34 -1.38
C ALA A 648 13.52 8.06 -0.62
N ASN A 649 13.62 6.93 -1.30
CA ASN A 649 14.00 5.65 -0.73
C ASN A 649 15.47 5.59 -0.34
N ASP A 650 16.36 6.21 -1.13
CA ASP A 650 17.77 6.32 -0.77
C ASP A 650 17.96 7.15 0.51
N GLN A 651 17.21 8.24 0.67
CA GLN A 651 17.18 9.04 1.91
C GLN A 651 16.58 8.25 3.08
N ARG A 652 15.45 7.57 2.84
CA ARG A 652 14.75 6.74 3.82
C ARG A 652 15.66 5.65 4.39
N LYS A 653 16.45 4.98 3.56
CA LYS A 653 17.41 3.96 4.02
C LYS A 653 18.42 4.52 5.03
N VAL A 654 18.90 5.74 4.80
CA VAL A 654 19.85 6.39 5.72
C VAL A 654 19.16 6.68 7.05
N ILE A 655 18.00 7.32 7.02
CA ILE A 655 17.25 7.67 8.25
C ILE A 655 16.82 6.42 9.01
N TYR A 656 16.31 5.40 8.33
CA TYR A 656 15.86 4.18 8.98
C TYR A 656 17.02 3.37 9.55
N ALA A 657 18.17 3.34 8.87
CA ALA A 657 19.38 2.72 9.41
C ALA A 657 19.88 3.43 10.67
N GLN A 658 19.93 4.77 10.66
CA GLN A 658 20.29 5.56 11.84
C GLN A 658 19.30 5.33 12.98
N ARG A 659 18.00 5.33 12.68
CA ARG A 659 16.95 5.07 13.67
C ARG A 659 17.05 3.67 14.26
N ASP A 660 17.33 2.66 13.44
CA ASP A 660 17.55 1.28 13.88
C ASP A 660 18.75 1.17 14.84
N GLU A 661 19.85 1.84 14.51
CA GLU A 661 21.04 1.91 15.36
C GLU A 661 20.70 2.57 16.71
N LEU A 662 20.02 3.72 16.70
CA LEU A 662 19.58 4.42 17.91
C LEU A 662 18.65 3.58 18.78
N LEU A 663 17.76 2.79 18.19
CA LEU A 663 16.85 1.92 18.93
C LEU A 663 17.59 0.78 19.65
N VAL A 664 18.65 0.22 19.03
CA VAL A 664 19.39 -0.94 19.55
C VAL A 664 20.49 -0.55 20.54
N VAL A 665 21.15 0.59 20.33
CA VAL A 665 22.27 1.03 21.16
C VAL A 665 21.76 1.58 22.50
N ASP A 666 22.43 1.20 23.59
CA ASP A 666 22.12 1.65 24.95
C ASP A 666 22.77 2.99 25.32
N ASP A 667 23.90 3.32 24.68
CA ASP A 667 24.65 4.56 24.92
C ASP A 667 24.97 5.31 23.63
N VAL A 668 24.51 6.56 23.55
CA VAL A 668 24.70 7.46 22.41
C VAL A 668 25.63 8.64 22.74
N SER A 669 26.36 8.59 23.87
CA SER A 669 27.22 9.69 24.36
C SER A 669 28.19 10.20 23.32
N ASP A 670 28.86 9.27 22.65
CA ASP A 670 29.94 9.57 21.72
C ASP A 670 29.36 10.23 20.46
N THR A 671 28.22 9.72 19.98
CA THR A 671 27.48 10.32 18.87
C THR A 671 27.01 11.74 19.21
N ILE A 672 26.48 11.96 20.42
CA ILE A 672 26.05 13.28 20.85
C ILE A 672 27.25 14.23 21.03
N ALA A 673 28.39 13.73 21.51
CA ALA A 673 29.60 14.53 21.64
C ALA A 673 30.15 14.96 20.26
N ASP A 674 30.16 14.06 19.29
CA ASP A 674 30.57 14.36 17.91
C ASP A 674 29.60 15.36 17.25
N ILE A 675 28.28 15.16 17.42
CA ILE A 675 27.26 16.10 16.92
C ILE A 675 27.43 17.47 17.58
N ARG A 676 27.71 17.52 18.89
CA ARG A 676 27.94 18.77 19.62
C ARG A 676 29.18 19.50 19.10
N ASP A 677 30.29 18.81 18.87
CA ASP A 677 31.51 19.40 18.33
C ASP A 677 31.27 20.01 16.93
N ASP A 678 30.53 19.31 16.06
CA ASP A 678 30.16 19.82 14.73
C ASP A 678 29.24 21.05 14.83
N VAL A 679 28.19 21.01 15.65
CA VAL A 679 27.26 22.14 15.85
C VAL A 679 27.98 23.37 16.39
N VAL A 680 28.83 23.20 17.41
CA VAL A 680 29.60 24.31 17.99
C VAL A 680 30.60 24.87 16.97
N THR A 681 31.27 24.00 16.21
CA THR A 681 32.21 24.43 15.17
C THR A 681 31.52 25.24 14.08
N GLN A 682 30.37 24.77 13.58
CA GLN A 682 29.59 25.49 12.58
C GLN A 682 29.03 26.81 13.11
N LEU A 683 28.57 26.83 14.36
CA LEU A 683 28.10 28.04 15.03
C LEU A 683 29.21 29.08 15.13
N VAL A 684 30.38 28.72 15.64
CA VAL A 684 31.53 29.63 15.77
C VAL A 684 31.96 30.13 14.40
N HIS A 685 32.15 29.25 13.41
CA HIS A 685 32.58 29.62 12.06
C HIS A 685 31.63 30.57 11.32
N ARG A 686 30.34 30.62 11.70
CA ARG A 686 29.38 31.58 11.14
C ARG A 686 29.68 33.03 11.54
N TYR A 687 30.23 33.24 12.74
CA TYR A 687 30.52 34.58 13.28
C TYR A 687 32.02 34.88 13.34
N VAL A 688 32.85 33.84 13.39
CA VAL A 688 34.32 33.88 13.46
C VAL A 688 34.84 32.95 12.36
N PRO A 689 34.93 33.41 11.10
CA PRO A 689 35.31 32.55 9.99
C PRO A 689 36.69 31.93 10.18
N ALA A 690 36.89 30.71 9.69
CA ALA A 690 38.19 30.04 9.79
C ALA A 690 39.30 30.82 9.06
N ASP A 691 40.50 30.83 9.64
CA ASP A 691 41.68 31.55 9.11
C ASP A 691 41.44 33.05 8.82
N SER A 692 40.54 33.69 9.59
CA SER A 692 40.19 35.11 9.46
C SER A 692 40.90 36.02 10.46
N ILE A 693 40.87 37.32 10.21
CA ILE A 693 41.39 38.35 11.12
C ILE A 693 40.31 38.83 12.10
N ASP A 694 40.74 39.33 13.26
CA ASP A 694 39.91 39.86 14.34
C ASP A 694 38.84 40.88 13.89
N GLU A 695 39.16 41.74 12.91
CA GLU A 695 38.22 42.71 12.33
C GLU A 695 37.00 42.09 11.64
N GLN A 696 37.07 40.81 11.25
CA GLN A 696 36.00 40.08 10.57
C GLN A 696 35.07 39.35 11.55
N TRP A 697 35.39 39.35 12.85
CA TRP A 697 34.67 38.58 13.86
C TRP A 697 33.45 39.33 14.41
N ASP A 698 32.29 38.69 14.42
CA ASP A 698 31.10 39.17 15.13
C ASP A 698 30.93 38.45 16.49
N LEU A 699 31.83 38.76 17.42
CA LEU A 699 31.81 38.18 18.78
C LEU A 699 30.53 38.51 19.55
N ALA A 700 29.91 39.66 19.28
CA ALA A 700 28.66 40.07 19.92
C ALA A 700 27.44 39.32 19.34
N GLY A 701 27.48 38.97 18.05
CA GLY A 701 26.56 38.01 17.43
C GLY A 701 26.70 36.63 18.05
N LEU A 702 27.94 36.12 18.15
CA LEU A 702 28.22 34.80 18.71
C LEU A 702 27.77 34.68 20.18
N ASP A 703 28.08 35.66 21.04
CA ASP A 703 27.61 35.67 22.44
C ASP A 703 26.07 35.65 22.54
N ARG A 704 25.37 36.42 21.69
CA ARG A 704 23.89 36.43 21.67
C ARG A 704 23.32 35.10 21.24
N GLU A 705 23.93 34.46 20.25
CA GLU A 705 23.48 33.14 19.77
C GLU A 705 23.77 32.05 20.80
N LEU A 706 24.92 32.08 21.48
CA LEU A 706 25.24 31.17 22.59
C LEU A 706 24.29 31.34 23.78
N GLU A 707 23.93 32.59 24.12
CA GLU A 707 22.94 32.85 25.17
C GLU A 707 21.55 32.40 24.75
N GLY A 708 21.18 32.65 23.48
CA GLY A 708 19.97 32.16 22.87
C GLY A 708 19.91 30.64 22.91
N GLU A 709 20.68 29.96 22.08
CA GLU A 709 20.63 28.52 21.87
C GLU A 709 21.00 27.70 23.10
N PHE A 710 22.10 28.04 23.80
CA PHE A 710 22.66 27.25 24.89
C PHE A 710 22.39 27.81 26.29
N GLY A 711 21.94 29.06 26.42
CA GLY A 711 21.85 29.74 27.72
C GLY A 711 23.22 30.06 28.32
N LEU A 712 24.26 30.15 27.49
CA LEU A 712 25.64 30.44 27.91
C LEU A 712 25.99 31.89 27.60
N SER A 713 26.46 32.62 28.60
CA SER A 713 27.04 33.95 28.42
C SER A 713 28.53 33.88 28.74
N LEU A 714 29.37 34.02 27.71
CA LEU A 714 30.82 33.93 27.86
C LEU A 714 31.50 35.30 27.90
N SER A 715 30.79 36.36 27.50
CA SER A 715 31.37 37.71 27.36
C SER A 715 32.62 37.66 26.48
N LEU A 716 32.52 36.98 25.33
CA LEU A 716 33.63 36.67 24.42
C LEU A 716 34.46 37.90 24.08
N LYS A 717 33.81 39.04 23.85
CA LYS A 717 34.53 40.30 23.57
C LYS A 717 35.50 40.69 24.70
N ALA A 718 35.05 40.62 25.95
CA ALA A 718 35.88 40.94 27.10
C ALA A 718 36.98 39.89 27.32
N TRP A 719 36.74 38.63 26.96
CA TRP A 719 37.73 37.57 27.01
C TRP A 719 38.82 37.74 25.93
N VAL A 720 38.42 38.02 24.69
CA VAL A 720 39.33 38.29 23.56
C VAL A 720 40.24 39.48 23.85
N GLU A 721 39.70 40.57 24.41
CA GLU A 721 40.47 41.77 24.79
C GLU A 721 41.55 41.50 25.88
N GLN A 722 41.45 40.39 26.61
CA GLN A 722 42.42 39.99 27.63
C GLN A 722 43.54 39.08 27.08
N GLN A 723 43.42 38.60 25.85
CA GLN A 723 44.41 37.70 25.24
C GLN A 723 45.47 38.50 24.46
N HIS A 724 46.73 38.06 24.55
CA HIS A 724 47.86 38.75 23.92
C HIS A 724 48.06 38.37 22.45
N GLU A 725 47.77 37.11 22.13
CA GLU A 725 47.65 36.55 20.78
C GLU A 725 46.36 35.73 20.76
N ILE A 726 45.57 35.90 19.70
CA ILE A 726 44.32 35.17 19.53
C ILE A 726 44.12 34.85 18.06
N ASP A 727 43.64 33.64 17.79
CA ASP A 727 43.21 33.19 16.49
C ASP A 727 41.79 32.61 16.58
N ASP A 728 41.21 32.30 15.43
CA ASP A 728 39.89 31.69 15.31
C ASP A 728 39.80 30.37 16.08
N LYS A 729 40.89 29.58 16.10
CA LYS A 729 40.98 28.29 16.79
C LYS A 729 40.91 28.43 18.29
N MET A 730 41.54 29.46 18.86
CA MET A 730 41.45 29.75 20.29
C MET A 730 40.04 30.14 20.71
N VAL A 731 39.32 30.92 19.88
CA VAL A 731 37.92 31.25 20.14
C VAL A 731 37.05 30.00 20.08
N LEU A 732 37.24 29.17 19.05
CA LEU A 732 36.53 27.90 18.90
C LEU A 732 36.74 26.97 20.10
N GLU A 733 38.00 26.75 20.50
CA GLU A 733 38.32 25.87 21.63
C GLU A 733 37.73 26.40 22.95
N HIS A 734 37.76 27.72 23.17
CA HIS A 734 37.18 28.31 24.37
C HIS A 734 35.66 28.11 24.45
N VAL A 735 34.94 28.32 23.34
CA VAL A 735 33.50 28.08 23.26
C VAL A 735 33.19 26.59 23.44
N ARG A 736 33.96 25.72 22.79
CA ARG A 736 33.84 24.26 22.88
C ARG A 736 34.02 23.77 24.32
N GLU A 737 35.07 24.20 25.01
CA GLU A 737 35.31 23.86 26.42
C GLU A 737 34.15 24.30 27.32
N ALA A 738 33.61 25.50 27.10
CA ALA A 738 32.48 26.00 27.88
C ALA A 738 31.20 25.19 27.65
N VAL A 739 30.91 24.83 26.40
CA VAL A 739 29.76 23.98 26.05
C VAL A 739 29.95 22.55 26.59
N ASP A 740 31.14 21.97 26.48
CA ASP A 740 31.46 20.66 27.07
C ASP A 740 31.26 20.66 28.59
N GLN A 741 31.66 21.74 29.27
CA GLN A 741 31.49 21.89 30.70
C GLN A 741 30.01 22.04 31.09
N LEU A 742 29.19 22.72 30.27
CA LEU A 742 27.74 22.80 30.45
C LEU A 742 27.12 21.39 30.43
N PHE A 743 27.44 20.58 29.43
CA PHE A 743 26.90 19.22 29.29
C PHE A 743 27.37 18.29 30.42
N LYS A 744 28.65 18.36 30.81
CA LYS A 744 29.16 17.62 31.99
C LYS A 744 28.43 18.00 33.28
N THR A 745 28.19 19.29 33.49
CA THR A 745 27.48 19.79 34.68
C THR A 745 26.03 19.30 34.68
N LYS A 746 25.37 19.31 33.53
CA LYS A 746 24.03 18.74 33.38
C LYS A 746 24.01 17.25 33.66
N GLU A 747 24.91 16.47 33.07
CA GLU A 747 24.98 15.03 33.32
C GLU A 747 25.17 14.72 34.81
N GLN A 748 25.98 15.50 35.53
CA GLN A 748 26.13 15.37 36.98
C GLN A 748 24.85 15.69 37.76
N GLN A 749 24.03 16.64 37.30
CA GLN A 749 22.76 17.00 37.93
C GLN A 749 21.65 15.98 37.65
N ILE A 750 21.62 15.43 36.44
CA ILE A 750 20.58 14.50 35.95
C ILE A 750 20.89 13.06 36.37
N GLY A 751 22.18 12.72 36.46
CA GLY A 751 22.66 11.35 36.56
C GLY A 751 22.90 10.72 35.19
N THR A 752 23.98 9.95 35.06
CA THR A 752 24.43 9.39 33.78
C THR A 752 23.35 8.53 33.11
N GLU A 753 22.74 7.58 33.82
CA GLU A 753 21.74 6.66 33.23
C GLU A 753 20.52 7.41 32.66
N THR A 754 19.97 8.36 33.42
CA THR A 754 18.84 9.18 32.97
C THR A 754 19.25 10.11 31.82
N MET A 755 20.48 10.62 31.83
CA MET A 755 21.01 11.42 30.71
C MET A 755 21.09 10.59 29.42
N ARG A 756 21.58 9.35 29.47
CA ARG A 756 21.63 8.45 28.29
C ARG A 756 20.22 8.21 27.72
N GLN A 757 19.23 7.93 28.58
CA GLN A 757 17.84 7.74 28.17
C GLN A 757 17.23 9.00 27.55
N LEU A 758 17.50 10.17 28.15
CA LEU A 758 17.03 11.46 27.67
C LEU A 758 17.62 11.79 26.29
N GLU A 759 18.93 11.61 26.11
CA GLU A 759 19.62 11.83 24.83
C GLU A 759 19.01 10.96 23.74
N LYS A 760 18.83 9.66 24.00
CA LYS A 760 18.19 8.73 23.07
C LYS A 760 16.76 9.15 22.71
N HIS A 761 15.96 9.53 23.72
CA HIS A 761 14.58 9.95 23.50
C HIS A 761 14.47 11.23 22.67
N ILE A 762 15.27 12.25 23.01
CA ILE A 762 15.31 13.53 22.28
C ILE A 762 15.78 13.30 20.85
N MET A 763 16.87 12.54 20.65
CA MET A 763 17.40 12.28 19.32
C MET A 763 16.39 11.56 18.43
N LEU A 764 15.72 10.51 18.94
CA LEU A 764 14.66 9.83 18.19
C LEU A 764 13.48 10.75 17.87
N SER A 765 13.03 11.56 18.84
CA SER A 765 11.91 12.48 18.62
C SER A 765 12.23 13.55 17.58
N VAL A 766 13.43 14.13 17.62
CA VAL A 766 13.86 15.17 16.66
C VAL A 766 14.02 14.57 15.27
N VAL A 767 14.66 13.39 15.15
CA VAL A 767 14.79 12.68 13.86
C VAL A 767 13.41 12.38 13.27
N ASP A 768 12.49 11.83 14.07
CA ASP A 768 11.15 11.47 13.60
C ASP A 768 10.34 12.69 13.16
N ASN A 769 10.43 13.83 13.88
CA ASN A 769 9.73 15.06 13.51
C ASN A 769 10.33 15.72 12.27
N ALA A 770 11.65 15.87 12.22
CA ALA A 770 12.34 16.44 11.07
C ALA A 770 12.11 15.59 9.81
N TRP A 771 12.08 14.27 9.93
CA TRP A 771 11.77 13.36 8.82
C TRP A 771 10.33 13.51 8.32
N LYS A 772 9.34 13.64 9.21
CA LYS A 772 7.94 13.89 8.81
C LYS A 772 7.81 15.19 8.02
N GLU A 773 8.41 16.28 8.49
CA GLU A 773 8.42 17.57 7.78
C GLU A 773 9.11 17.48 6.42
N HIS A 774 10.21 16.71 6.35
CA HIS A 774 10.92 16.46 5.10
C HIS A 774 10.07 15.67 4.11
N LEU A 775 9.34 14.65 4.57
CA LEU A 775 8.39 13.91 3.71
C LEU A 775 7.30 14.83 3.14
N ALA A 776 6.75 15.73 3.95
CA ALA A 776 5.79 16.73 3.47
C ALA A 776 6.42 17.67 2.43
N SER A 777 7.64 18.16 2.70
CA SER A 777 8.39 19.01 1.77
C SER A 777 8.70 18.30 0.44
N MET A 778 9.01 17.00 0.49
CA MET A 778 9.24 16.15 -0.68
C MET A 778 7.97 15.96 -1.52
N ASP A 779 6.82 15.80 -0.87
CA ASP A 779 5.53 15.73 -1.55
C ASP A 779 5.21 17.05 -2.27
N TYR A 780 5.41 18.19 -1.62
CA TYR A 780 5.24 19.51 -2.25
C TYR A 780 6.20 19.72 -3.43
N LEU A 781 7.47 19.36 -3.26
CA LEU A 781 8.48 19.45 -4.32
C LEU A 781 8.08 18.61 -5.54
N ARG A 782 7.63 17.37 -5.33
CA ARG A 782 7.20 16.46 -6.40
C ARG A 782 6.04 17.04 -7.21
N GLN A 783 5.10 17.72 -6.56
CA GLN A 783 3.96 18.35 -7.24
C GLN A 783 4.39 19.59 -8.03
N GLY A 784 5.30 20.41 -7.48
CA GLY A 784 5.75 21.66 -8.11
C GLY A 784 6.82 21.52 -9.20
N ILE A 785 7.56 20.40 -9.25
CA ILE A 785 8.76 20.27 -10.10
C ILE A 785 8.47 20.35 -11.61
N TYR A 786 7.26 20.01 -12.04
CA TYR A 786 6.89 20.03 -13.46
C TYR A 786 6.84 21.45 -14.03
N LEU A 787 6.63 22.47 -13.19
CA LEU A 787 6.69 23.88 -13.59
C LEU A 787 8.12 24.31 -13.97
N ARG A 788 9.16 23.61 -13.48
CA ARG A 788 10.55 23.88 -13.88
C ARG A 788 10.91 23.29 -15.26
N GLY A 789 10.07 22.41 -15.80
CA GLY A 789 10.23 21.84 -17.14
C GLY A 789 10.12 22.85 -18.27
N TYR A 790 9.50 24.02 -18.03
CA TYR A 790 9.39 25.12 -18.99
C TYR A 790 10.77 25.73 -19.36
N ALA A 791 11.78 25.58 -18.50
CA ALA A 791 13.15 26.07 -18.74
C ALA A 791 14.07 25.06 -19.47
N GLN A 792 13.52 24.06 -20.19
CA GLN A 792 14.25 22.97 -20.86
C GLN A 792 15.15 22.11 -19.93
N LYS A 793 14.98 22.21 -18.61
CA LYS A 793 15.66 21.35 -17.64
C LYS A 793 14.88 20.05 -17.44
N GLN A 794 15.58 18.95 -17.20
CA GLN A 794 14.95 17.66 -16.93
C GLN A 794 14.38 17.66 -15.49
N PRO A 795 13.06 17.54 -15.27
CA PRO A 795 12.46 17.65 -13.94
C PRO A 795 13.04 16.66 -12.91
N LYS A 796 13.37 15.44 -13.35
CA LYS A 796 13.98 14.40 -12.51
C LYS A 796 15.33 14.82 -11.92
N GLN A 797 16.17 15.49 -12.70
CA GLN A 797 17.50 15.90 -12.24
C GLN A 797 17.39 17.05 -11.23
N GLU A 798 16.50 18.02 -11.50
CA GLU A 798 16.22 19.11 -10.57
C GLU A 798 15.60 18.57 -9.27
N PHE A 799 14.64 17.64 -9.35
CA PHE A 799 14.08 16.97 -8.17
C PHE A 799 15.17 16.32 -7.32
N LYS A 800 16.09 15.57 -7.95
CA LYS A 800 17.18 14.90 -7.23
C LYS A 800 18.14 15.90 -6.57
N ARG A 801 18.45 17.03 -7.22
CA ARG A 801 19.31 18.06 -6.64
C ARG A 801 18.65 18.72 -5.43
N GLU A 802 17.43 19.23 -5.62
CA GLU A 802 16.69 19.96 -4.59
C GLU A 802 16.33 19.07 -3.40
N SER A 803 15.92 17.82 -3.65
CA SER A 803 15.68 16.85 -2.56
C SER A 803 16.93 16.53 -1.75
N PHE A 804 18.12 16.52 -2.37
CA PHE A 804 19.38 16.30 -1.65
C PHE A 804 19.77 17.52 -0.80
N GLU A 805 19.56 18.73 -1.31
CA GLU A 805 19.75 19.98 -0.56
C GLU A 805 18.81 20.04 0.65
N LEU A 806 17.52 19.73 0.47
CA LEU A 806 16.54 19.62 1.56
C LEU A 806 16.96 18.57 2.60
N PHE A 807 17.40 17.40 2.14
CA PHE A 807 17.83 16.33 3.03
C PHE A 807 19.08 16.69 3.84
N SER A 808 20.05 17.36 3.22
CA SER A 808 21.27 17.79 3.90
C SER A 808 20.95 18.85 4.95
N SER A 809 20.12 19.85 4.59
CA SER A 809 19.63 20.86 5.52
C SER A 809 18.83 20.25 6.68
N MET A 810 18.04 19.20 6.41
CA MET A 810 17.31 18.48 7.45
C MET A 810 18.27 17.81 8.44
N LEU A 811 19.34 17.15 7.96
CA LEU A 811 20.33 16.51 8.82
C LEU A 811 21.06 17.52 9.71
N ASP A 812 21.46 18.67 9.16
CA ASP A 812 22.12 19.73 9.94
C ASP A 812 21.17 20.33 10.98
N ARG A 813 19.88 20.50 10.63
CA ARG A 813 18.84 20.94 11.56
C ARG A 813 18.64 19.95 12.71
N ILE A 814 18.60 18.64 12.42
CA ILE A 814 18.50 17.59 13.45
C ILE A 814 19.64 17.73 14.46
N LYS A 815 20.88 17.87 13.98
CA LYS A 815 22.06 18.04 14.84
C LYS A 815 21.90 19.25 15.77
N ALA A 816 21.57 20.41 15.20
CA ALA A 816 21.41 21.65 15.97
C ALA A 816 20.29 21.54 17.00
N GLU A 817 19.12 21.03 16.60
CA GLU A 817 17.94 20.93 17.47
C GLU A 817 18.16 19.95 18.63
N VAL A 818 18.81 18.80 18.40
CA VAL A 818 19.16 17.85 19.46
C VAL A 818 20.06 18.51 20.51
N VAL A 819 21.13 19.17 20.08
CA VAL A 819 22.09 19.83 20.98
C VAL A 819 21.40 20.98 21.73
N GLN A 820 20.59 21.79 21.04
CA GLN A 820 19.86 22.90 21.63
C GLN A 820 18.85 22.41 22.69
N MET A 821 18.07 21.38 22.39
CA MET A 821 17.12 20.80 23.34
C MET A 821 17.84 20.28 24.58
N LEU A 822 18.93 19.53 24.43
CA LEU A 822 19.74 19.03 25.55
C LEU A 822 20.37 20.17 26.37
N ALA A 823 20.90 21.19 25.70
CA ALA A 823 21.46 22.39 26.34
C ALA A 823 20.40 23.17 27.12
N ARG A 824 19.14 23.16 26.68
CA ARG A 824 18.04 23.86 27.37
C ARG A 824 17.24 23.01 28.35
N VAL A 825 17.36 21.68 28.33
CA VAL A 825 16.65 20.81 29.28
C VAL A 825 16.99 21.23 30.71
N ARG A 826 15.97 21.63 31.45
CA ARG A 826 16.06 21.87 32.90
C ARG A 826 15.31 20.76 33.60
N ILE A 827 16.00 20.02 34.46
CA ILE A 827 15.33 19.14 35.40
C ILE A 827 14.78 19.99 36.53
N ARG A 828 13.47 19.92 36.70
CA ARG A 828 12.78 20.54 37.84
C ARG A 828 13.10 19.74 39.09
N SER A 829 13.41 20.43 40.17
CA SER A 829 13.67 19.77 41.46
C SER A 829 12.40 19.06 41.98
N GLU A 830 12.54 18.04 42.84
CA GLU A 830 11.39 17.39 43.51
C GLU A 830 10.49 18.43 44.23
N GLU A 831 11.08 19.49 44.78
CA GLU A 831 10.33 20.61 45.39
C GLU A 831 9.53 21.42 44.36
N GLU A 832 10.05 21.67 43.16
CA GLU A 832 9.31 22.37 42.09
C GLU A 832 8.19 21.51 41.49
N VAL A 833 8.43 20.20 41.33
CA VAL A 833 7.41 19.25 40.88
C VAL A 833 6.29 19.16 41.93
N ALA A 834 6.65 19.00 43.22
CA ALA A 834 5.68 18.97 44.31
C ALA A 834 4.94 20.31 44.50
N ALA A 835 5.62 21.46 44.31
CA ALA A 835 4.99 22.77 44.38
C ALA A 835 3.98 22.99 43.24
N MET A 836 4.29 22.50 42.05
CA MET A 836 3.42 22.61 40.89
C MET A 836 2.24 21.62 40.95
N GLU A 837 2.46 20.39 41.46
CA GLU A 837 1.38 19.45 41.77
C GLU A 837 0.47 20.01 42.87
N ALA A 838 1.03 20.61 43.91
CA ALA A 838 0.26 21.31 44.94
C ALA A 838 -0.48 22.54 44.37
N GLU A 839 0.09 23.24 43.40
CA GLU A 839 -0.55 24.36 42.72
C GLU A 839 -1.67 23.90 41.78
N GLN A 840 -1.46 22.81 41.03
CA GLN A 840 -2.48 22.16 40.21
C GLN A 840 -3.61 21.60 41.06
N GLN A 841 -3.31 20.98 42.21
CA GLN A 841 -4.30 20.54 43.18
C GLN A 841 -5.07 21.73 43.77
N ARG A 842 -4.39 22.84 44.11
CA ARG A 842 -5.05 24.08 44.56
C ARG A 842 -5.90 24.74 43.48
N LEU A 843 -5.50 24.63 42.20
CA LEU A 843 -6.26 25.13 41.05
C LEU A 843 -7.49 24.26 40.81
N ALA A 844 -7.33 22.93 40.87
CA ALA A 844 -8.40 21.95 40.78
C ALA A 844 -9.40 22.11 41.94
N GLU A 845 -8.92 22.30 43.18
CA GLU A 845 -9.76 22.61 44.34
C GLU A 845 -10.45 23.96 44.22
N ARG A 846 -9.81 24.98 43.64
CA ARG A 846 -10.44 26.28 43.34
C ARG A 846 -11.51 26.16 42.26
N LEU A 847 -11.25 25.42 41.18
CA LEU A 847 -12.20 25.11 40.11
C LEU A 847 -13.37 24.28 40.65
N GLN A 848 -13.11 23.33 41.54
CA GLN A 848 -14.11 22.49 42.18
C GLN A 848 -14.93 23.27 43.20
N ARG A 849 -14.33 24.19 43.98
CA ARG A 849 -15.04 25.15 44.83
C ARG A 849 -15.86 26.16 44.03
N GLN A 850 -15.37 26.62 42.88
CA GLN A 850 -16.13 27.46 41.96
C GLN A 850 -17.32 26.69 41.37
N MET A 851 -17.14 25.43 40.95
CA MET A 851 -18.22 24.56 40.48
C MET A 851 -19.26 24.26 41.58
N LEU A 852 -18.83 24.08 42.84
CA LEU A 852 -19.71 23.89 43.99
C LEU A 852 -20.44 25.19 44.40
N ALA A 853 -19.84 26.35 44.17
CA ALA A 853 -20.44 27.65 44.46
C ALA A 853 -21.35 28.17 43.33
N SER A 854 -21.16 27.71 42.08
CA SER A 854 -21.96 28.13 40.92
C SER A 854 -23.11 27.18 40.57
N GLY A 855 -23.27 26.05 41.26
CA GLY A 855 -24.43 25.17 41.11
C GLY A 855 -24.68 24.76 39.65
N GLY A 856 -23.73 24.10 39.01
CA GLY A 856 -23.86 23.63 37.63
C GLY A 856 -22.83 22.55 37.31
N GLY A 857 -23.27 21.50 36.60
CA GLY A 857 -22.56 20.23 36.42
C GLY A 857 -21.19 20.31 35.75
N ALA A 858 -20.36 19.33 36.08
CA ALA A 858 -18.98 19.21 35.63
C ALA A 858 -18.85 18.93 34.12
N PRO A 859 -17.85 19.50 33.42
CA PRO A 859 -17.40 19.00 32.13
C PRO A 859 -16.44 17.81 32.35
N VAL A 860 -16.68 16.71 31.63
CA VAL A 860 -15.79 15.55 31.57
C VAL A 860 -14.69 15.85 30.55
N ALA A 861 -13.43 15.85 30.99
CA ALA A 861 -12.28 15.74 30.10
C ALA A 861 -11.20 14.83 30.71
N ALA A 862 -10.82 13.84 29.90
CA ALA A 862 -9.51 13.21 29.76
C ALA A 862 -8.93 12.43 30.96
N LEU A 863 -8.94 11.10 30.83
CA LEU A 863 -7.79 10.22 31.00
C LEU A 863 -8.05 8.94 30.18
N GLY A 864 -7.10 8.60 29.33
CA GLY A 864 -7.20 7.49 28.38
C GLY A 864 -7.11 6.12 29.05
N ALA A 865 -7.86 5.19 28.47
CA ALA A 865 -7.61 3.76 28.51
C ALA A 865 -8.35 3.14 27.32
N ASP A 866 -7.69 2.20 26.66
CA ASP A 866 -8.06 1.51 25.43
C ASP A 866 -9.51 1.01 25.40
N ALA A 867 -10.19 1.22 24.26
CA ALA A 867 -11.35 0.44 23.84
C ALA A 867 -11.68 0.68 22.35
N GLU A 868 -10.85 0.18 21.43
CA GLU A 868 -11.34 -0.18 20.09
C GLU A 868 -11.83 -1.63 20.12
N ALA A 869 -13.11 -1.79 20.44
CA ALA A 869 -13.85 -3.00 20.11
C ALA A 869 -15.32 -2.66 19.85
N VAL A 870 -15.84 -3.27 18.77
CA VAL A 870 -17.24 -3.44 18.40
C VAL A 870 -17.88 -2.30 17.58
N ALA A 871 -17.81 -2.45 16.25
CA ALA A 871 -18.87 -1.96 15.36
C ALA A 871 -19.09 -2.91 14.17
N ALA A 872 -19.85 -3.99 14.43
CA ALA A 872 -20.57 -4.73 13.40
C ALA A 872 -22.02 -4.93 13.86
N GLY A 873 -22.96 -4.33 13.12
CA GLY A 873 -24.37 -4.72 13.09
C GLY A 873 -25.35 -3.91 13.94
N SER A 874 -26.08 -2.98 13.30
CA SER A 874 -27.49 -3.17 12.94
C SER A 874 -28.35 -1.89 12.97
N MET A 875 -29.03 -1.71 11.83
CA MET A 875 -30.38 -1.18 11.58
C MET A 875 -30.89 0.17 12.16
N ALA A 876 -31.41 0.93 11.21
CA ALA A 876 -32.01 2.26 11.23
C ALA A 876 -33.18 2.55 12.22
N ALA A 877 -33.21 3.84 12.59
CA ALA A 877 -34.36 4.77 12.73
C ALA A 877 -35.04 4.96 14.12
N PRO A 878 -35.69 6.11 14.39
CA PRO A 878 -35.43 7.50 14.00
C PRO A 878 -35.38 8.50 15.20
N VAL A 879 -35.09 9.76 14.89
CA VAL A 879 -34.90 10.93 15.77
C VAL A 879 -36.22 11.47 16.35
N GLY A 880 -36.23 11.85 17.63
CA GLY A 880 -37.29 12.63 18.29
C GLY A 880 -36.97 12.99 19.77
N SER A 881 -36.77 14.28 20.02
CA SER A 881 -36.40 15.04 21.24
C SER A 881 -37.40 14.97 22.44
N PRO A 882 -37.23 15.75 23.54
CA PRO A 882 -36.10 15.95 24.44
C PRO A 882 -36.42 15.52 25.91
N GLU A 883 -35.39 15.24 26.70
CA GLU A 883 -35.48 14.82 28.11
C GLU A 883 -36.15 15.88 29.02
N GLN A 884 -37.15 15.45 29.80
CA GLN A 884 -37.61 16.13 31.01
C GLN A 884 -37.06 15.37 32.23
N ASP A 885 -36.26 16.08 33.01
CA ASP A 885 -35.61 15.60 34.22
C ASP A 885 -36.62 15.49 35.37
N GLY A 886 -36.84 14.27 35.87
CA GLY A 886 -37.74 13.99 36.99
C GLY A 886 -37.59 12.56 37.52
N PRO A 887 -37.71 12.32 38.83
CA PRO A 887 -37.39 11.04 39.47
C PRO A 887 -38.29 9.91 38.95
N ARG A 888 -37.69 8.77 38.57
CA ARG A 888 -38.37 7.59 38.00
C ARG A 888 -39.29 6.93 39.04
N VAL A 889 -40.60 7.18 38.97
CA VAL A 889 -41.62 6.55 39.83
C VAL A 889 -42.05 5.21 39.22
N GLY A 890 -41.99 4.14 40.01
CA GLY A 890 -42.34 2.79 39.56
C GLY A 890 -43.85 2.62 39.32
N ARG A 891 -44.22 1.77 38.36
CA ARG A 891 -45.63 1.56 37.94
C ARG A 891 -46.60 1.20 39.07
N ASN A 892 -46.12 0.58 40.15
CA ASN A 892 -46.91 0.16 41.30
C ASN A 892 -46.82 1.11 42.51
N ASP A 893 -46.02 2.18 42.43
CA ASP A 893 -45.84 3.14 43.50
C ASP A 893 -47.02 4.11 43.59
N PRO A 894 -47.23 4.80 44.74
CA PRO A 894 -48.23 5.85 44.86
C PRO A 894 -47.99 6.92 43.80
N CYS A 895 -49.06 7.33 43.12
CA CYS A 895 -48.95 8.33 42.08
C CYS A 895 -48.54 9.69 42.67
N PRO A 896 -47.54 10.40 42.11
CA PRO A 896 -47.01 11.66 42.66
C PRO A 896 -48.03 12.80 42.75
N CYS A 897 -49.17 12.68 42.05
CA CYS A 897 -50.24 13.67 42.10
C CYS A 897 -51.01 13.71 43.43
N GLY A 898 -50.69 12.84 44.39
CA GLY A 898 -51.34 12.82 45.71
C GLY A 898 -52.74 12.17 45.71
N SER A 899 -53.13 11.50 44.63
CA SER A 899 -54.46 10.88 44.50
C SER A 899 -54.69 9.64 45.38
N GLY A 900 -53.65 9.14 46.06
CA GLY A 900 -53.70 7.91 46.86
C GLY A 900 -53.77 6.61 46.05
N LYS A 901 -53.81 6.66 44.71
CA LYS A 901 -53.83 5.49 43.81
C LYS A 901 -52.42 5.15 43.30
N LYS A 902 -52.20 3.89 42.89
CA LYS A 902 -50.94 3.46 42.22
C LYS A 902 -50.79 4.13 40.86
N TYR A 903 -49.56 4.43 40.44
CA TYR A 903 -49.26 5.17 39.20
C TYR A 903 -49.96 4.57 37.97
N LYS A 904 -49.92 3.24 37.78
CA LYS A 904 -50.59 2.55 36.66
C LYS A 904 -52.12 2.68 36.58
N HIS A 905 -52.78 3.11 37.65
CA HIS A 905 -54.24 3.33 37.72
C HIS A 905 -54.60 4.81 37.85
N CYS A 906 -53.64 5.68 37.57
CA CYS A 906 -53.79 7.13 37.54
C CYS A 906 -53.00 7.65 36.32
N HIS A 907 -51.93 8.43 36.52
CA HIS A 907 -51.16 9.03 35.41
C HIS A 907 -50.44 8.02 34.50
N GLY A 908 -50.24 6.78 34.93
CA GLY A 908 -49.71 5.68 34.13
C GLY A 908 -50.76 4.74 33.55
N GLN A 909 -52.05 5.12 33.58
CA GLN A 909 -53.13 4.33 33.00
C GLN A 909 -53.20 4.59 31.50
N LEU A 910 -52.92 3.57 30.70
CA LEU A 910 -53.05 3.62 29.24
C LEU A 910 -54.52 3.39 28.89
N THR A 911 -55.16 4.38 28.25
CA THR A 911 -56.46 4.20 27.56
C THR A 911 -56.25 3.66 26.15
#